data_AF-A0A9X3F3H8-F1
#
_entry.id   AF-A0A9X3F3H8-F1
#
_cell.length_a   1.000
_cell.length_b   1.000
_cell.length_c   1.000
_cell.angle_alpha   90.00
_cell.angle_beta   90.00
_cell.angle_gamma   90.00
#
_symmetry.space_group_name_H-M   'P 1'
#
loop_
_entity.id
_entity.type
_entity.pdbx_description
1 polymer ?
#
loop_
_entity_poly.entity_id
_entity_poly.type
_entity_poly.pdbx_seq_one_letter_code
_entity_poly.pdbx_strand_id
1 'polypeptide(L)'
;MAVLPTGNYGAEATLWPGGPVHAGLTRDFVRVAVVDEERHLVGLERRDSRAAGDLLERRRSAQNRPSTRIHVNRTSTTGGVLLTHGRAAADALLALPNADDPTRLVLGLGDFAWGGTPSAAAPTPGAGPLPSTLADSGTAAPAVGQYRVRALTGGGALAEDHQTVLVEFNLGPDCVGAWMRAWPLGFDLDIALHFRTSGGAGRVNAAGVAHLTMVLLNGTLGASGLLGMDTLVPLPDATGAVAAQRRYADRRFTRPAPVGGAAATTIAGDWVVCETGATGTGALPSGAVPPGGHVVLLSGTPAIVDRTAIPAAAWDDNTLRNQLQATDIVSLTSPAYGSTPDRASVTGRPLPRTPPGGGGDPRGRLDTIVGNRLHYLDRDLLASATASSIPYTLLDRLEVAAATTGDDAATAVIGAAPAVPWALEPARDFFLGHPGVPAAIEIHGTGVSLTGAPAVAVAEYVRERTAGLSFPEVQALTEPVRSAAIQSELAVAAEAATPLPTIADGEDAGPVVAVLRTSALGMEGAPGVGLAAVNDANIFPLSQNELALEAWLDANITIAGGAGTALRNAIGDEIDSITRALDRRLFTAAHGARDTLLALLAAIRRAQDFVYLETPAVDDLETDAEDVPDAWWGQLIDRMTARPGLRVILCVPTQLGPGTPKRLQEVRDFSLLKAVDALRAVAPDRVALFSPGAGAGRAVRFASTSVVVDDAFALTGTTHLWRRGLTWDSSLAAAVFDERVIDGRPQDVRAFRIQLLADRLGIPTTRVPDDPAELVRAIRELDARGSNRLSVTSIVNPKETPTNAELDAWNADGTRSGLDFNFVAALLVSFLAFTDVEHAIVEG
;
A
#
# COMPACT_ATOMS: atom_id res chain seq x y z
N MET A 1 -10.17 29.60 -7.17
CA MET A 1 -11.53 29.05 -7.40
C MET A 1 -12.00 28.60 -6.04
N ALA A 2 -13.17 29.06 -5.57
CA ALA A 2 -13.77 28.55 -4.34
C ALA A 2 -14.77 27.46 -4.72
N VAL A 3 -14.64 26.28 -4.14
CA VAL A 3 -15.55 25.15 -4.35
C VAL A 3 -16.42 25.03 -3.12
N LEU A 4 -17.74 25.02 -3.32
CA LEU A 4 -18.75 24.93 -2.28
C LEU A 4 -19.66 23.73 -2.60
N PRO A 5 -19.96 22.83 -1.65
CA PRO A 5 -20.92 21.74 -1.87
C PRO A 5 -22.32 22.27 -2.21
N THR A 6 -23.20 21.46 -2.78
CA THR A 6 -24.63 21.79 -2.89
C THR A 6 -25.26 21.70 -1.51
N GLY A 7 -25.74 22.82 -0.95
CA GLY A 7 -26.33 22.84 0.39
C GLY A 7 -27.17 24.08 0.67
N ASN A 8 -27.81 24.10 1.85
CA ASN A 8 -28.59 25.24 2.33
C ASN A 8 -27.66 26.32 2.88
N TYR A 9 -27.12 27.15 1.99
CA TYR A 9 -26.41 28.35 2.37
C TYR A 9 -27.39 29.42 2.88
N GLY A 10 -26.93 30.25 3.81
CA GLY A 10 -27.64 31.50 4.13
C GLY A 10 -27.76 32.41 2.89
N ALA A 11 -28.50 33.51 3.01
CA ALA A 11 -28.67 34.46 1.91
C ALA A 11 -27.35 35.15 1.46
N GLU A 12 -26.29 35.03 2.25
CA GLU A 12 -24.97 35.63 2.00
C GLU A 12 -23.86 34.61 2.30
N ALA A 13 -22.83 34.57 1.46
CA ALA A 13 -21.60 33.79 1.67
C ALA A 13 -20.38 34.71 1.56
N THR A 14 -19.63 34.85 2.66
CA THR A 14 -18.42 35.71 2.71
C THR A 14 -17.21 34.90 2.27
N LEU A 15 -16.77 35.09 1.01
CA LEU A 15 -15.64 34.36 0.42
C LEU A 15 -14.28 34.73 1.04
N TRP A 16 -14.16 35.91 1.66
CA TRP A 16 -12.97 36.35 2.38
C TRP A 16 -13.33 37.04 3.70
N PRO A 17 -13.47 36.29 4.80
CA PRO A 17 -13.79 36.85 6.10
C PRO A 17 -12.75 37.86 6.60
N GLY A 18 -11.50 37.74 6.11
CA GLY A 18 -10.37 38.61 6.47
C GLY A 18 -10.19 39.87 5.62
N GLY A 19 -11.07 40.15 4.64
CA GLY A 19 -10.94 41.26 3.70
C GLY A 19 -10.26 40.87 2.37
N PRO A 20 -10.03 41.84 1.45
CA PRO A 20 -9.50 41.56 0.11
C PRO A 20 -8.13 40.87 0.16
N VAL A 21 -7.92 39.91 -0.73
CA VAL A 21 -6.70 39.06 -0.80
C VAL A 21 -5.44 39.91 -1.04
N HIS A 22 -5.59 41.10 -1.61
CA HIS A 22 -4.48 42.02 -1.83
C HIS A 22 -4.96 43.48 -1.79
N ALA A 23 -4.24 44.35 -1.07
CA ALA A 23 -4.63 45.75 -0.84
C ALA A 23 -4.73 46.63 -2.11
N GLY A 24 -4.18 46.16 -3.23
CA GLY A 24 -4.18 46.85 -4.53
C GLY A 24 -5.23 46.39 -5.55
N LEU A 25 -6.03 45.36 -5.24
CA LEU A 25 -7.05 44.86 -6.16
C LEU A 25 -8.37 45.60 -5.91
N THR A 26 -8.77 46.47 -6.84
CA THR A 26 -10.03 47.23 -6.78
C THR A 26 -11.26 46.43 -7.23
N ARG A 27 -11.03 45.25 -7.82
CA ARG A 27 -12.06 44.28 -8.23
C ARG A 27 -11.49 42.87 -8.12
N ASP A 28 -12.10 42.04 -7.30
CA ASP A 28 -11.80 40.61 -7.23
C ASP A 28 -12.81 39.82 -8.07
N PHE A 29 -12.30 39.01 -9.00
CA PHE A 29 -13.13 38.05 -9.72
C PHE A 29 -13.00 36.69 -9.04
N VAL A 30 -14.04 36.22 -8.34
CA VAL A 30 -14.08 34.85 -7.81
C VAL A 30 -14.87 33.97 -8.74
N ARG A 31 -14.27 32.83 -9.11
CA ARG A 31 -15.04 31.68 -9.57
C ARG A 31 -15.50 30.89 -8.36
N VAL A 32 -16.81 30.90 -8.13
CA VAL A 32 -17.49 30.01 -7.20
C VAL A 32 -18.05 28.84 -8.02
N ALA A 33 -17.76 27.62 -7.60
CA ALA A 33 -18.37 26.41 -8.14
C ALA A 33 -19.23 25.78 -7.05
N VAL A 34 -20.51 25.54 -7.36
CA VAL A 34 -21.40 24.73 -6.52
C VAL A 34 -21.34 23.30 -7.02
N VAL A 35 -21.13 22.35 -6.10
CA VAL A 35 -20.76 20.97 -6.45
C VAL A 35 -21.68 19.96 -5.79
N ASP A 36 -22.28 19.09 -6.59
CA ASP A 36 -22.90 17.86 -6.12
C ASP A 36 -21.78 16.90 -5.68
N GLU A 37 -21.72 16.61 -4.38
CA GLU A 37 -20.64 15.83 -3.76
C GLU A 37 -20.55 14.41 -4.33
N GLU A 38 -21.69 13.80 -4.61
CA GLU A 38 -21.74 12.45 -5.17
C GLU A 38 -21.21 12.43 -6.60
N ARG A 39 -21.70 13.35 -7.44
CA ARG A 39 -21.17 13.50 -8.80
C ARG A 39 -19.69 13.87 -8.80
N HIS A 40 -19.24 14.65 -7.82
CA HIS A 40 -17.85 15.07 -7.69
C HIS A 40 -16.93 13.92 -7.33
N LEU A 41 -17.32 13.10 -6.35
CA LEU A 41 -16.48 12.02 -5.82
C LEU A 41 -16.60 10.73 -6.62
N VAL A 42 -17.76 10.42 -7.20
CA VAL A 42 -18.03 9.16 -7.92
C VAL A 42 -18.07 9.35 -9.43
N GLY A 43 -18.38 10.56 -9.91
CA GLY A 43 -18.51 10.83 -11.35
C GLY A 43 -19.83 10.38 -11.98
N LEU A 44 -20.76 9.85 -11.18
CA LEU A 44 -22.07 9.38 -11.61
C LEU A 44 -23.19 10.25 -11.02
N GLU A 45 -24.24 10.45 -11.80
CA GLU A 45 -25.48 11.07 -11.33
C GLU A 45 -26.51 9.96 -11.08
N ARG A 46 -27.39 10.13 -10.08
CA ARG A 46 -28.50 9.21 -9.84
C ARG A 46 -29.57 9.39 -10.91
N ARG A 47 -29.93 8.31 -11.61
CA ARG A 47 -31.00 8.34 -12.62
C ARG A 47 -31.81 7.05 -12.58
N ASP A 48 -33.13 7.16 -12.38
CA ASP A 48 -34.03 6.03 -12.59
C ASP A 48 -34.16 5.74 -14.08
N SER A 49 -33.59 4.62 -14.53
CA SER A 49 -33.72 4.14 -15.90
C SER A 49 -34.12 2.67 -15.87
N ARG A 50 -35.43 2.42 -15.72
CA ARG A 50 -36.04 1.09 -15.86
C ARG A 50 -35.81 0.44 -17.24
N ALA A 51 -35.42 1.25 -18.23
CA ALA A 51 -35.09 0.83 -19.59
C ALA A 51 -33.78 1.52 -20.06
N ALA A 52 -32.69 1.29 -19.34
CA ALA A 52 -31.37 1.79 -19.73
C ALA A 52 -30.98 1.24 -21.11
N GLY A 53 -30.94 2.13 -22.11
CA GLY A 53 -30.61 1.77 -23.50
C GLY A 53 -29.12 1.54 -23.72
N ASP A 54 -28.28 2.14 -22.86
CA ASP A 54 -26.82 2.03 -22.87
C ASP A 54 -26.26 1.71 -21.48
N LEU A 55 -24.96 1.41 -21.42
CA LEU A 55 -24.26 1.00 -20.19
C LEU A 55 -24.07 2.14 -19.18
N LEU A 56 -23.91 3.38 -19.63
CA LEU A 56 -23.78 4.54 -18.74
C LEU A 56 -25.10 4.78 -17.99
N GLU A 57 -26.23 4.65 -18.67
CA GLU A 57 -27.55 4.68 -18.05
C GLU A 57 -27.72 3.53 -17.05
N ARG A 58 -27.23 2.33 -17.36
CA ARG A 58 -27.23 1.20 -16.42
C ARG A 58 -26.46 1.51 -15.14
N ARG A 59 -25.25 2.08 -15.23
CA ARG A 59 -24.47 2.50 -14.06
C ARG A 59 -25.15 3.61 -13.26
N ARG A 60 -25.74 4.60 -13.92
CA ARG A 60 -26.55 5.64 -13.25
C ARG A 60 -27.78 5.06 -12.55
N SER A 61 -28.39 4.02 -13.10
CA SER A 61 -29.45 3.25 -12.44
C SER A 61 -28.90 2.49 -11.23
N ALA A 62 -27.74 1.84 -11.35
CA ALA A 62 -27.09 1.15 -10.24
C ALA A 62 -26.71 2.12 -9.11
N GLN A 63 -26.23 3.32 -9.44
CA GLN A 63 -25.96 4.38 -8.47
C GLN A 63 -27.23 4.94 -7.81
N ASN A 64 -28.37 4.89 -8.50
CA ASN A 64 -29.67 5.25 -7.91
C ASN A 64 -30.22 4.18 -6.94
N ARG A 65 -29.82 2.90 -7.10
CA ARG A 65 -30.33 1.79 -6.29
C ARG A 65 -29.65 1.77 -4.92
N PRO A 66 -30.41 1.73 -3.81
CA PRO A 66 -29.83 1.65 -2.48
C PRO A 66 -28.88 0.48 -2.31
N SER A 67 -29.16 -0.70 -2.86
CA SER A 67 -28.32 -1.90 -2.70
C SER A 67 -26.94 -1.79 -3.38
N THR A 68 -26.84 -1.14 -4.54
CA THR A 68 -25.60 -1.08 -5.32
C THR A 68 -24.87 0.25 -5.29
N ARG A 69 -25.51 1.34 -4.82
CA ARG A 69 -24.91 2.68 -4.82
C ARG A 69 -23.60 2.73 -4.04
N ILE A 70 -22.66 3.51 -4.56
CA ILE A 70 -21.50 3.97 -3.80
C ILE A 70 -21.99 5.05 -2.84
N HIS A 71 -21.79 4.83 -1.55
CA HIS A 71 -22.15 5.81 -0.53
C HIS A 71 -21.14 6.97 -0.55
N VAL A 72 -21.67 8.17 -0.43
CA VAL A 72 -20.91 9.42 -0.34
C VAL A 72 -21.41 10.12 0.90
N ASN A 73 -20.55 10.19 1.91
CA ASN A 73 -20.93 10.61 3.25
C ASN A 73 -19.84 11.44 3.90
N ARG A 74 -20.27 12.32 4.79
CA ARG A 74 -19.41 13.12 5.65
C ARG A 74 -18.96 12.30 6.85
N THR A 75 -17.70 12.46 7.22
CA THR A 75 -17.14 11.83 8.41
C THR A 75 -17.73 12.44 9.68
N SER A 76 -17.83 11.65 10.75
CA SER A 76 -18.28 12.18 12.05
C SER A 76 -17.25 13.10 12.72
N THR A 77 -16.00 13.07 12.25
CA THR A 77 -14.95 13.99 12.71
C THR A 77 -14.85 15.20 11.80
N THR A 78 -14.56 16.35 12.40
CA THR A 78 -14.27 17.61 11.68
C THR A 78 -12.78 17.77 11.36
N GLY A 79 -11.96 16.73 11.62
CA GLY A 79 -10.52 16.68 11.33
C GLY A 79 -10.23 16.30 9.87
N GLY A 80 -8.96 16.32 9.47
CA GLY A 80 -8.54 15.74 8.20
C GLY A 80 -8.52 14.21 8.26
N VAL A 81 -8.83 13.54 7.15
CA VAL A 81 -8.89 12.07 7.05
C VAL A 81 -7.77 11.48 6.19
N LEU A 82 -7.11 12.30 5.38
CA LEU A 82 -6.05 11.87 4.47
C LEU A 82 -4.73 11.62 5.24
N LEU A 83 -4.15 10.44 5.03
CA LEU A 83 -2.90 10.01 5.67
C LEU A 83 -1.77 10.02 4.63
N THR A 84 -0.73 10.82 4.88
CA THR A 84 0.30 11.16 3.89
C THR A 84 1.45 10.17 3.80
N HIS A 85 1.52 9.17 4.68
CA HIS A 85 2.61 8.20 4.73
C HIS A 85 2.21 6.90 5.47
N GLY A 86 2.98 5.84 5.25
CA GLY A 86 2.72 4.48 5.69
C GLY A 86 2.69 4.34 7.20
N ARG A 87 3.52 5.08 7.94
CA ARG A 87 3.42 5.14 9.41
C ARG A 87 2.04 5.58 9.88
N ALA A 88 1.47 6.66 9.31
CA ALA A 88 0.19 7.18 9.77
C ALA A 88 -0.94 6.19 9.46
N ALA A 89 -0.89 5.53 8.30
CA ALA A 89 -1.80 4.45 7.97
C ALA A 89 -1.66 3.24 8.91
N ALA A 90 -0.43 2.85 9.25
CA ALA A 90 -0.16 1.77 10.20
C ALA A 90 -0.66 2.10 11.61
N ASP A 91 -0.33 3.29 12.13
CA ASP A 91 -0.77 3.78 13.44
C ASP A 91 -2.30 3.80 13.53
N ALA A 92 -2.98 4.29 12.47
CA ALA A 92 -4.44 4.31 12.42
C ALA A 92 -5.04 2.89 12.37
N LEU A 93 -4.45 1.97 11.60
CA LEU A 93 -4.94 0.60 11.48
C LEU A 93 -4.77 -0.19 12.78
N LEU A 94 -3.64 0.00 13.46
CA LEU A 94 -3.31 -0.65 14.74
C LEU A 94 -4.14 -0.12 15.92
N ALA A 95 -4.76 1.06 15.77
CA ALA A 95 -5.67 1.62 16.75
C ALA A 95 -7.12 1.10 16.65
N LEU A 96 -7.45 0.33 15.59
CA LEU A 96 -8.80 -0.21 15.39
C LEU A 96 -9.14 -1.39 16.33
N PRO A 97 -8.28 -2.43 16.45
CA PRO A 97 -8.51 -3.54 17.38
C PRO A 97 -8.84 -3.06 18.79
N ASN A 98 -9.96 -3.53 19.32
CA ASN A 98 -10.35 -3.30 20.70
C ASN A 98 -11.06 -4.54 21.25
N ALA A 99 -11.22 -4.58 22.57
CA ALA A 99 -11.74 -5.77 23.25
C ALA A 99 -13.26 -5.96 23.11
N ASP A 100 -13.99 -4.92 22.71
CA ASP A 100 -15.45 -4.89 22.76
C ASP A 100 -16.05 -5.35 21.41
N ASP A 101 -15.50 -4.87 20.29
CA ASP A 101 -16.00 -5.17 18.94
C ASP A 101 -14.92 -5.82 18.06
N PRO A 102 -15.20 -7.00 17.45
CA PRO A 102 -14.27 -7.65 16.53
C PRO A 102 -13.90 -6.76 15.35
N THR A 103 -12.60 -6.53 15.16
CA THR A 103 -12.09 -5.79 14.00
C THR A 103 -11.90 -6.76 12.83
N ARG A 104 -12.35 -6.36 11.64
CA ARG A 104 -12.14 -7.11 10.39
C ARG A 104 -11.01 -6.47 9.61
N LEU A 105 -9.99 -7.25 9.26
CA LEU A 105 -8.80 -6.81 8.55
C LEU A 105 -8.60 -7.59 7.25
N VAL A 106 -8.36 -6.86 6.16
CA VAL A 106 -7.93 -7.37 4.86
C VAL A 106 -6.59 -6.73 4.56
N LEU A 107 -5.50 -7.48 4.61
CA LEU A 107 -4.15 -6.90 4.58
C LEU A 107 -3.36 -7.24 3.31
N GLY A 108 -3.86 -8.17 2.49
CA GLY A 108 -3.08 -8.82 1.44
C GLY A 108 -1.97 -9.69 2.05
N LEU A 109 -0.93 -9.05 2.58
CA LEU A 109 0.15 -9.66 3.35
C LEU A 109 0.16 -9.16 4.79
N GLY A 110 0.51 -10.02 5.74
CA GLY A 110 0.54 -9.68 7.17
C GLY A 110 1.66 -10.42 7.90
N ASP A 111 2.26 -9.77 8.89
CA ASP A 111 3.25 -10.36 9.80
C ASP A 111 3.12 -9.77 11.21
N PHE A 112 3.21 -10.60 12.25
CA PHE A 112 3.05 -10.17 13.64
C PHE A 112 4.04 -9.07 14.06
N ALA A 113 5.22 -8.99 13.44
CA ALA A 113 6.24 -8.01 13.74
C ALA A 113 6.05 -6.68 12.97
N TRP A 114 5.05 -6.56 12.11
CA TRP A 114 4.67 -5.29 11.51
C TRP A 114 3.97 -4.38 12.53
N GLY A 115 4.15 -3.08 12.36
CA GLY A 115 3.71 -2.07 13.29
C GLY A 115 3.90 -0.66 12.73
N GLY A 116 3.35 0.33 13.43
CA GLY A 116 3.68 1.71 13.12
C GLY A 116 5.09 2.04 13.61
N THR A 117 5.85 2.81 12.83
CA THR A 117 7.28 3.01 13.15
C THR A 117 7.50 3.51 14.58
N PRO A 118 8.59 3.11 15.25
CA PRO A 118 8.80 3.39 16.67
C PRO A 118 8.62 4.87 16.98
N SER A 119 8.11 5.17 18.17
CA SER A 119 8.45 6.46 18.79
C SER A 119 9.96 6.40 19.01
N ALA A 120 10.75 7.14 18.22
CA ALA A 120 12.18 7.19 18.44
C ALA A 120 12.39 7.63 19.90
N ALA A 121 13.06 6.81 20.72
CA ALA A 121 13.38 7.21 22.09
C ALA A 121 13.98 8.63 22.04
N ALA A 122 13.50 9.51 22.93
CA ALA A 122 13.70 10.96 22.88
C ALA A 122 15.09 11.30 22.34
N PRO A 123 15.18 12.15 21.29
CA PRO A 123 16.44 12.40 20.60
C PRO A 123 17.48 12.84 21.63
N THR A 124 18.48 12.01 21.85
CA THR A 124 19.68 12.42 22.57
C THR A 124 20.49 13.23 21.56
N PRO A 125 20.67 14.54 21.75
CA PRO A 125 21.37 15.35 20.77
C PRO A 125 22.82 14.90 20.71
N GLY A 126 23.31 14.55 19.52
CA GLY A 126 24.75 14.39 19.33
C GLY A 126 25.44 15.75 19.32
N ALA A 127 26.59 15.86 19.98
CA ALA A 127 27.34 17.12 20.12
C ALA A 127 28.62 17.16 19.27
N GLY A 128 29.04 16.03 18.67
CA GLY A 128 30.34 15.90 18.01
C GLY A 128 30.26 15.85 16.48
N PRO A 129 31.37 16.18 15.78
CA PRO A 129 31.45 15.98 14.34
C PRO A 129 31.45 14.49 14.01
N LEU A 130 30.68 14.10 12.98
CA LEU A 130 30.76 12.75 12.41
C LEU A 130 32.21 12.46 11.97
N PRO A 131 32.73 11.23 12.13
CA PRO A 131 34.08 10.85 11.68
C PRO A 131 34.35 11.21 10.21
N SER A 132 35.54 11.70 9.85
CA SER A 132 35.87 12.04 8.46
C SER A 132 35.95 10.83 7.55
N THR A 133 36.29 9.66 8.11
CA THR A 133 36.43 8.40 7.40
C THR A 133 35.89 7.25 8.25
N LEU A 134 35.47 6.19 7.58
CA LEU A 134 35.21 4.88 8.19
C LEU A 134 36.15 3.86 7.54
N ALA A 135 37.03 3.25 8.33
CA ALA A 135 37.99 2.24 7.87
C ALA A 135 37.65 0.85 8.43
N ASP A 136 37.90 -0.20 7.64
CA ASP A 136 37.72 -1.59 8.09
C ASP A 136 38.78 -1.95 9.15
N SER A 137 38.34 -2.43 10.32
CA SER A 137 39.22 -2.94 11.38
C SER A 137 39.50 -4.44 11.26
N GLY A 138 38.94 -5.10 10.23
CA GLY A 138 39.05 -6.53 10.01
C GLY A 138 38.39 -7.31 11.16
N THR A 139 39.16 -8.17 11.83
CA THR A 139 38.66 -8.99 12.94
C THR A 139 38.76 -8.28 14.30
N ALA A 140 39.50 -7.18 14.40
CA ALA A 140 39.67 -6.42 15.63
C ALA A 140 38.41 -5.61 15.97
N ALA A 141 38.17 -5.34 17.25
CA ALA A 141 37.11 -4.42 17.68
C ALA A 141 37.35 -3.02 17.08
N PRO A 142 36.32 -2.36 16.53
CA PRO A 142 36.50 -1.09 15.83
C PRO A 142 36.82 0.04 16.81
N ALA A 143 37.93 0.74 16.58
CA ALA A 143 38.19 2.04 17.20
C ALA A 143 37.30 3.13 16.58
N VAL A 144 37.26 4.32 17.19
CA VAL A 144 36.48 5.46 16.65
C VAL A 144 36.89 5.74 15.19
N GLY A 145 35.93 5.86 14.30
CA GLY A 145 36.16 6.01 12.85
C GLY A 145 36.42 4.68 12.13
N GLN A 146 36.11 3.55 12.74
CA GLN A 146 36.26 2.22 12.13
C GLN A 146 34.97 1.41 12.16
N TYR A 147 34.94 0.35 11.36
CA TYR A 147 33.88 -0.64 11.34
C TYR A 147 34.44 -2.06 11.21
N ARG A 148 33.65 -3.06 11.60
CA ARG A 148 33.93 -4.48 11.30
C ARG A 148 32.66 -5.21 10.88
N VAL A 149 32.82 -6.27 10.11
CA VAL A 149 31.74 -7.17 9.67
C VAL A 149 31.99 -8.57 10.23
N ARG A 150 30.99 -9.18 10.88
CA ARG A 150 31.08 -10.50 11.53
C ARG A 150 29.94 -11.41 11.08
N ALA A 151 30.25 -12.68 10.87
CA ALA A 151 29.23 -13.70 10.67
C ALA A 151 28.39 -13.89 11.95
N LEU A 152 27.10 -14.20 11.76
CA LEU A 152 26.16 -14.53 12.82
C LEU A 152 25.85 -16.02 12.80
N THR A 153 25.83 -16.68 13.97
CA THR A 153 25.17 -17.98 14.11
C THR A 153 23.68 -17.79 13.81
N GLY A 154 23.11 -18.63 12.94
CA GLY A 154 21.75 -18.45 12.39
C GLY A 154 21.67 -17.50 11.20
N GLY A 155 22.79 -16.90 10.78
CA GLY A 155 22.87 -15.99 9.65
C GLY A 155 23.14 -16.65 8.29
N GLY A 156 23.24 -17.98 8.22
CA GLY A 156 23.56 -18.73 6.99
C GLY A 156 24.78 -19.62 7.16
N ALA A 157 24.75 -20.81 6.57
CA ALA A 157 25.74 -21.87 6.81
C ALA A 157 26.73 -22.09 5.67
N LEU A 158 26.38 -21.67 4.44
CA LEU A 158 27.18 -21.91 3.23
C LEU A 158 27.65 -20.59 2.61
N ALA A 159 28.77 -20.63 1.89
CA ALA A 159 29.36 -19.44 1.28
C ALA A 159 28.65 -19.04 -0.02
N GLU A 160 28.07 -20.02 -0.71
CA GLU A 160 27.22 -19.82 -1.90
C GLU A 160 25.86 -19.15 -1.60
N ASP A 161 25.41 -19.16 -0.35
CA ASP A 161 24.11 -18.62 0.05
C ASP A 161 24.18 -17.13 0.45
N HIS A 162 23.01 -16.50 0.48
CA HIS A 162 22.81 -15.21 1.14
C HIS A 162 23.06 -15.35 2.64
N GLN A 163 23.84 -14.42 3.21
CA GLN A 163 24.29 -14.49 4.60
C GLN A 163 23.93 -13.22 5.38
N THR A 164 23.19 -13.35 6.47
CA THR A 164 23.00 -12.27 7.45
C THR A 164 24.25 -12.12 8.32
N VAL A 165 24.78 -10.90 8.39
CA VAL A 165 25.97 -10.53 9.17
C VAL A 165 25.64 -9.44 10.18
N LEU A 166 26.48 -9.31 11.20
CA LEU A 166 26.52 -8.18 12.10
C LEU A 166 27.59 -7.20 11.63
N VAL A 167 27.23 -5.93 11.49
CA VAL A 167 28.19 -4.84 11.27
C VAL A 167 28.21 -3.95 12.49
N GLU A 168 29.41 -3.63 12.95
CA GLU A 168 29.64 -2.77 14.11
C GLU A 168 30.41 -1.53 13.64
N PHE A 169 29.82 -0.35 13.83
CA PHE A 169 30.42 0.94 13.50
C PHE A 169 30.70 1.71 14.77
N ASN A 170 31.94 2.16 14.98
CA ASN A 170 32.27 3.02 16.10
C ASN A 170 32.40 4.47 15.62
N LEU A 171 31.39 5.28 15.91
CA LEU A 171 31.34 6.70 15.56
C LEU A 171 31.83 7.61 16.70
N GLY A 172 32.04 7.04 17.89
CA GLY A 172 32.40 7.77 19.11
C GLY A 172 31.18 8.22 19.92
N PRO A 173 31.35 8.43 21.24
CA PRO A 173 30.25 8.71 22.16
C PRO A 173 29.53 10.04 21.90
N ASP A 174 30.17 10.97 21.18
CA ASP A 174 29.54 12.24 20.82
C ASP A 174 28.47 12.10 19.71
N CYS A 175 28.39 10.92 19.08
CA CYS A 175 27.42 10.57 18.04
C CYS A 175 26.24 9.73 18.57
N VAL A 176 26.07 9.63 19.89
CA VAL A 176 24.95 8.90 20.51
C VAL A 176 23.62 9.32 19.91
N GLY A 177 22.75 8.35 19.64
CA GLY A 177 21.43 8.59 19.09
C GLY A 177 21.40 8.81 17.58
N ALA A 178 22.56 8.95 16.91
CA ALA A 178 22.62 8.97 15.46
C ALA A 178 22.03 7.70 14.86
N TRP A 179 21.30 7.87 13.77
CA TRP A 179 20.83 6.76 12.98
C TRP A 179 21.91 6.36 11.97
N MET A 180 22.02 5.08 11.67
CA MET A 180 22.95 4.56 10.69
C MET A 180 22.25 3.62 9.73
N ARG A 181 22.43 3.87 8.44
CA ARG A 181 21.98 2.99 7.35
C ARG A 181 23.18 2.55 6.54
N ALA A 182 23.25 1.26 6.22
CA ALA A 182 24.27 0.66 5.36
C ALA A 182 23.59 -0.14 4.26
N TRP A 183 24.01 0.03 3.01
CA TRP A 183 23.52 -0.71 1.85
C TRP A 183 24.68 -1.46 1.19
N PRO A 184 24.70 -2.81 1.25
CA PRO A 184 25.58 -3.63 0.43
C PRO A 184 25.46 -3.27 -1.04
N LEU A 185 26.60 -3.32 -1.72
CA LEU A 185 26.70 -3.11 -3.15
C LEU A 185 26.69 -4.45 -3.86
N GLY A 186 25.67 -4.70 -4.66
CA GLY A 186 25.68 -5.71 -5.71
C GLY A 186 26.28 -5.16 -7.00
N PHE A 187 26.54 -6.04 -7.97
CA PHE A 187 27.03 -5.65 -9.29
C PHE A 187 26.17 -6.31 -10.36
N ASP A 188 25.53 -5.48 -11.18
CA ASP A 188 24.79 -5.93 -12.35
C ASP A 188 25.76 -6.11 -13.52
N LEU A 189 25.88 -7.35 -14.00
CA LEU A 189 26.79 -7.72 -15.08
C LEU A 189 26.30 -7.28 -16.46
N ASP A 190 24.99 -7.07 -16.64
CA ASP A 190 24.40 -6.70 -17.93
C ASP A 190 24.66 -5.22 -18.25
N ILE A 191 24.52 -4.35 -17.24
CA ILE A 191 24.74 -2.90 -17.38
C ILE A 191 26.09 -2.42 -16.81
N ALA A 192 26.85 -3.32 -16.18
CA ALA A 192 28.14 -3.04 -15.53
C ALA A 192 28.09 -1.93 -14.46
N LEU A 193 27.01 -1.88 -13.68
CA LEU A 193 26.81 -0.90 -12.60
C LEU A 193 26.60 -1.57 -11.24
N HIS A 194 27.04 -0.88 -10.19
CA HIS A 194 26.69 -1.30 -8.83
C HIS A 194 25.25 -0.89 -8.49
N PHE A 195 24.53 -1.79 -7.82
CA PHE A 195 23.23 -1.49 -7.23
C PHE A 195 23.28 -1.69 -5.71
N ARG A 196 22.29 -1.12 -5.00
CA ARG A 196 22.19 -1.17 -3.53
C ARG A 196 21.06 -2.12 -3.14
N THR A 197 21.33 -3.05 -2.23
CA THR A 197 20.29 -3.91 -1.61
C THR A 197 19.67 -3.22 -0.40
N SER A 198 18.61 -3.77 0.24
CA SER A 198 17.96 -3.18 1.43
C SER A 198 18.95 -2.81 2.53
N GLY A 199 19.93 -3.68 2.71
CA GLY A 199 21.03 -3.53 3.64
C GLY A 199 20.66 -3.70 5.10
N GLY A 200 21.17 -2.81 5.95
CA GLY A 200 21.12 -2.89 7.39
C GLY A 200 20.95 -1.52 8.04
N ALA A 201 20.29 -1.48 9.20
CA ALA A 201 20.07 -0.24 9.93
C ALA A 201 20.29 -0.41 11.44
N GLY A 202 20.68 0.67 12.11
CA GLY A 202 20.90 0.65 13.55
C GLY A 202 21.08 2.04 14.15
N ARG A 203 21.03 2.11 15.48
CA ARG A 203 21.23 3.36 16.23
C ARG A 203 22.51 3.32 17.05
N VAL A 204 23.21 4.45 17.11
CA VAL A 204 24.42 4.59 17.93
C VAL A 204 24.04 4.58 19.42
N ASN A 205 24.58 3.61 20.15
CA ASN A 205 24.37 3.47 21.59
C ASN A 205 25.26 4.43 22.40
N ALA A 206 25.11 4.41 23.73
CA ALA A 206 25.87 5.23 24.68
C ALA A 206 27.41 5.09 24.56
N ALA A 207 27.91 3.97 24.04
CA ALA A 207 29.34 3.73 23.82
C ALA A 207 29.85 4.32 22.50
N GLY A 208 28.99 4.93 21.69
CA GLY A 208 29.34 5.44 20.37
C GLY A 208 29.34 4.37 19.28
N VAL A 209 28.74 3.20 19.53
CA VAL A 209 28.73 2.07 18.60
C VAL A 209 27.32 1.83 18.06
N ALA A 210 27.19 1.78 16.73
CA ALA A 210 25.99 1.28 16.07
C ALA A 210 26.19 -0.20 15.68
N HIS A 211 25.17 -1.01 15.96
CA HIS A 211 25.09 -2.41 15.56
C HIS A 211 23.98 -2.54 14.52
N LEU A 212 24.25 -3.19 13.40
CA LEU A 212 23.24 -3.45 12.38
C LEU A 212 23.35 -4.85 11.82
N THR A 213 22.20 -5.47 11.59
CA THR A 213 22.07 -6.70 10.82
C THR A 213 21.96 -6.35 9.34
N MET A 214 22.65 -7.10 8.49
CA MET A 214 22.70 -6.82 7.05
C MET A 214 22.79 -8.13 6.28
N VAL A 215 22.06 -8.24 5.17
CA VAL A 215 22.14 -9.42 4.30
C VAL A 215 23.18 -9.19 3.21
N LEU A 216 24.16 -10.07 3.14
CA LEU A 216 25.16 -10.12 2.08
C LEU A 216 24.65 -10.99 0.93
N LEU A 217 24.92 -10.52 -0.29
CA LEU A 217 24.72 -11.29 -1.51
C LEU A 217 25.67 -12.50 -1.55
N ASN A 218 25.36 -13.46 -2.43
CA ASN A 218 26.27 -14.53 -2.79
C ASN A 218 27.63 -13.98 -3.30
N GLY A 219 28.72 -14.70 -3.07
CA GLY A 219 30.07 -14.17 -3.29
C GLY A 219 31.18 -14.96 -2.63
N THR A 220 32.41 -14.76 -3.08
CA THR A 220 33.59 -15.55 -2.67
C THR A 220 34.19 -15.10 -1.34
N LEU A 221 34.80 -16.03 -0.59
CA LEU A 221 35.56 -15.74 0.64
C LEU A 221 37.00 -15.22 0.38
N GLY A 222 37.41 -15.13 -0.88
CA GLY A 222 38.77 -14.74 -1.25
C GLY A 222 39.04 -13.24 -1.15
N ALA A 223 40.28 -12.86 -0.79
CA ALA A 223 40.71 -11.47 -0.69
C ALA A 223 40.65 -10.68 -2.01
N SER A 224 40.54 -11.36 -3.16
CA SER A 224 40.34 -10.76 -4.48
C SER A 224 38.90 -10.30 -4.75
N GLY A 225 37.93 -10.71 -3.93
CA GLY A 225 36.50 -10.43 -4.10
C GLY A 225 35.92 -9.57 -2.98
N LEU A 226 36.50 -8.40 -2.73
CA LEU A 226 36.03 -7.49 -1.68
C LEU A 226 34.59 -7.06 -1.94
N LEU A 227 33.72 -7.26 -0.95
CA LEU A 227 32.38 -6.70 -0.94
C LEU A 227 32.47 -5.20 -0.61
N GLY A 228 31.45 -4.44 -1.02
CA GLY A 228 31.34 -3.02 -0.74
C GLY A 228 30.00 -2.69 -0.08
N MET A 229 29.95 -1.59 0.66
CA MET A 229 28.70 -0.99 1.13
C MET A 229 28.78 0.53 1.11
N ASP A 230 27.66 1.18 0.84
CA ASP A 230 27.48 2.61 1.08
C ASP A 230 26.83 2.81 2.45
N THR A 231 27.22 3.86 3.17
CA THR A 231 26.58 4.19 4.46
C THR A 231 26.14 5.64 4.53
N LEU A 232 25.06 5.89 5.26
CA LEU A 232 24.53 7.22 5.56
C LEU A 232 24.26 7.31 7.06
N VAL A 233 24.75 8.40 7.67
CA VAL A 233 24.57 8.67 9.10
C VAL A 233 23.94 10.04 9.26
N PRO A 234 22.62 10.13 9.48
CA PRO A 234 21.98 11.35 9.95
C PRO A 234 22.06 11.46 11.48
N LEU A 235 22.49 12.63 11.94
CA LEU A 235 22.63 13.00 13.35
C LEU A 235 21.50 13.95 13.74
N PRO A 236 20.60 13.57 14.66
CA PRO A 236 19.51 14.44 15.10
C PRO A 236 19.98 15.53 16.09
N ASP A 237 19.32 16.68 16.08
CA ASP A 237 19.36 17.66 17.17
C ASP A 237 18.37 17.30 18.30
N ALA A 238 18.26 18.18 19.30
CA ALA A 238 17.34 18.04 20.42
C ALA A 238 15.85 18.03 20.05
N THR A 239 15.49 18.50 18.86
CA THR A 239 14.12 18.44 18.32
C THR A 239 13.87 17.19 17.49
N GLY A 240 14.90 16.36 17.29
CA GLY A 240 14.87 15.18 16.43
C GLY A 240 14.94 15.52 14.93
N ALA A 241 15.22 16.77 14.57
CA ALA A 241 15.50 17.15 13.19
C ALA A 241 16.96 16.84 12.87
N VAL A 242 17.26 16.51 11.61
CA VAL A 242 18.63 16.14 11.23
C VAL A 242 19.53 17.37 11.15
N ALA A 243 20.43 17.51 12.14
CA ALA A 243 21.35 18.63 12.28
C ALA A 243 22.59 18.49 11.38
N ALA A 244 23.07 17.26 11.24
CA ALA A 244 24.21 16.92 10.40
C ALA A 244 23.99 15.57 9.76
N GLN A 245 24.61 15.35 8.59
CA GLN A 245 24.62 14.04 7.96
C GLN A 245 25.95 13.81 7.26
N ARG A 246 26.37 12.55 7.19
CA ARG A 246 27.53 12.14 6.38
C ARG A 246 27.26 10.83 5.65
N ARG A 247 27.63 10.83 4.37
CA ARG A 247 27.66 9.63 3.53
C ARG A 247 29.10 9.12 3.44
N TYR A 248 29.29 7.82 3.59
CA TYR A 248 30.56 7.15 3.32
C TYR A 248 30.32 6.15 2.20
N ALA A 249 30.77 6.50 1.00
CA ALA A 249 30.63 5.63 -0.16
C ALA A 249 31.72 4.56 -0.18
N ASP A 250 31.41 3.41 -0.77
CA ASP A 250 32.38 2.36 -1.12
C ASP A 250 33.26 1.88 0.06
N ARG A 251 32.61 1.50 1.16
CA ARG A 251 33.28 0.88 2.31
C ARG A 251 33.53 -0.59 2.00
N ARG A 252 34.77 -0.93 1.66
CA ARG A 252 35.18 -2.28 1.25
C ARG A 252 35.50 -3.17 2.45
N PHE A 253 35.15 -4.44 2.39
CA PHE A 253 35.46 -5.42 3.44
C PHE A 253 35.60 -6.83 2.85
N THR A 254 36.27 -7.69 3.59
CA THR A 254 36.35 -9.12 3.25
C THR A 254 35.10 -9.83 3.74
N ARG A 255 34.48 -10.67 2.89
CA ARG A 255 33.32 -11.48 3.29
C ARG A 255 33.69 -12.36 4.51
N PRO A 256 32.99 -12.25 5.65
CA PRO A 256 33.23 -13.14 6.78
C PRO A 256 32.84 -14.57 6.44
N ALA A 257 33.65 -15.55 6.87
CA ALA A 257 33.30 -16.96 6.70
C ALA A 257 31.96 -17.28 7.41
N PRO A 258 31.00 -17.94 6.74
CA PRO A 258 29.75 -18.37 7.34
C PRO A 258 29.97 -19.20 8.60
N VAL A 259 29.09 -19.03 9.58
CA VAL A 259 29.09 -19.79 10.82
C VAL A 259 27.83 -20.65 10.82
N GLY A 260 28.00 -21.97 10.77
CA GLY A 260 26.88 -22.90 10.86
C GLY A 260 26.13 -22.80 12.19
N GLY A 261 24.87 -23.21 12.19
CA GLY A 261 23.98 -23.22 13.36
C GLY A 261 22.66 -22.49 13.10
N ALA A 262 21.67 -22.75 13.95
CA ALA A 262 20.36 -22.10 13.89
C ALA A 262 20.36 -20.76 14.65
N ALA A 263 19.36 -19.91 14.36
CA ALA A 263 19.11 -18.72 15.15
C ALA A 263 18.85 -19.09 16.63
N ALA A 264 19.22 -18.21 17.56
CA ALA A 264 19.08 -18.45 18.98
C ALA A 264 17.59 -18.48 19.37
N THR A 265 17.16 -19.58 19.98
CA THR A 265 15.77 -19.77 20.44
C THR A 265 15.56 -19.36 21.89
N THR A 266 16.61 -18.89 22.56
CA THR A 266 16.58 -18.37 23.93
C THR A 266 17.43 -17.12 24.02
N ILE A 267 17.01 -16.17 24.85
CA ILE A 267 17.75 -14.92 25.11
C ILE A 267 18.52 -15.11 26.41
N ALA A 268 19.80 -15.46 26.28
CA ALA A 268 20.69 -15.66 27.42
C ALA A 268 22.02 -14.92 27.17
N GLY A 269 22.45 -14.12 28.14
CA GLY A 269 23.67 -13.31 28.05
C GLY A 269 23.44 -11.89 27.57
N ASP A 270 24.49 -11.28 27.03
CA ASP A 270 24.50 -9.90 26.57
C ASP A 270 23.77 -9.79 25.23
N TRP A 271 22.92 -8.79 25.07
CA TRP A 271 22.14 -8.58 23.87
C TRP A 271 22.19 -7.11 23.42
N VAL A 272 21.94 -6.91 22.13
CA VAL A 272 21.67 -5.62 21.52
C VAL A 272 20.43 -5.69 20.64
N VAL A 273 19.58 -4.66 20.71
CA VAL A 273 18.53 -4.39 19.74
C VAL A 273 19.10 -3.37 18.74
N CYS A 274 19.33 -3.80 17.51
CA CYS A 274 20.09 -3.02 16.51
C CYS A 274 19.48 -1.63 16.25
N GLU A 275 18.18 -1.59 16.04
CA GLU A 275 17.44 -0.39 15.63
C GLU A 275 17.26 0.62 16.76
N THR A 276 17.24 0.20 18.03
CA THR A 276 17.16 1.15 19.15
C THR A 276 18.54 1.48 19.73
N GLY A 277 19.55 0.65 19.45
CA GLY A 277 20.85 0.70 20.10
C GLY A 277 20.80 0.26 21.56
N ALA A 278 19.66 -0.23 22.04
CA ALA A 278 19.49 -0.70 23.40
C ALA A 278 20.35 -1.95 23.63
N THR A 279 21.07 -1.97 24.73
CA THR A 279 21.92 -3.10 25.14
C THR A 279 21.57 -3.51 26.56
N GLY A 280 21.67 -4.80 26.87
CA GLY A 280 21.46 -5.29 28.21
C GLY A 280 21.93 -6.73 28.37
N THR A 281 21.62 -7.32 29.52
CA THR A 281 21.97 -8.70 29.85
C THR A 281 20.74 -9.42 30.41
N GLY A 282 20.53 -10.67 30.00
CA GLY A 282 19.35 -11.44 30.42
C GLY A 282 18.07 -11.06 29.66
N ALA A 283 16.98 -10.80 30.38
CA ALA A 283 15.66 -10.56 29.78
C ALA A 283 15.57 -9.23 29.02
N LEU A 284 14.79 -9.20 27.94
CA LEU A 284 14.46 -7.97 27.23
C LEU A 284 13.44 -7.12 28.02
N PRO A 285 13.63 -5.80 28.13
CA PRO A 285 12.62 -4.91 28.68
C PRO A 285 11.34 -4.89 27.83
N SER A 286 10.23 -4.51 28.45
CA SER A 286 8.95 -4.35 27.75
C SER A 286 9.07 -3.29 26.65
N GLY A 287 8.52 -3.55 25.46
CA GLY A 287 8.55 -2.61 24.34
C GLY A 287 9.95 -2.27 23.80
N ALA A 288 10.99 -3.03 24.17
CA ALA A 288 12.36 -2.73 23.75
C ALA A 288 12.64 -3.05 22.27
N VAL A 289 11.86 -3.96 21.67
CA VAL A 289 12.02 -4.41 20.28
C VAL A 289 11.01 -3.69 19.40
N PRO A 290 11.46 -2.77 18.51
CA PRO A 290 10.57 -2.06 17.61
C PRO A 290 9.95 -2.98 16.56
N PRO A 291 8.89 -2.56 15.84
CA PRO A 291 8.38 -3.31 14.70
C PRO A 291 9.50 -3.64 13.71
N GLY A 292 9.59 -4.89 13.28
CA GLY A 292 10.64 -5.42 12.41
C GLY A 292 12.07 -5.41 13.01
N GLY A 293 12.23 -5.11 14.30
CA GLY A 293 13.54 -4.99 14.95
C GLY A 293 14.28 -6.32 15.11
N HIS A 294 15.61 -6.24 15.15
CA HIS A 294 16.50 -7.39 15.29
C HIS A 294 17.20 -7.40 16.65
N VAL A 295 17.24 -8.59 17.27
CA VAL A 295 17.97 -8.83 18.51
C VAL A 295 19.17 -9.73 18.21
N VAL A 296 20.35 -9.31 18.66
CA VAL A 296 21.59 -10.06 18.51
C VAL A 296 22.18 -10.34 19.89
N LEU A 297 22.53 -11.59 20.15
CA LEU A 297 23.30 -11.99 21.33
C LEU A 297 24.78 -11.73 21.07
N LEU A 298 25.38 -10.91 21.93
CA LEU A 298 26.78 -10.53 21.88
C LEU A 298 27.60 -11.60 22.61
N SER A 299 28.37 -12.37 21.85
CA SER A 299 29.33 -13.35 22.40
C SER A 299 30.61 -13.37 21.56
N GLY A 300 31.53 -14.31 21.84
CA GLY A 300 32.70 -14.54 20.99
C GLY A 300 32.32 -14.75 19.51
N THR A 301 31.24 -15.50 19.28
CA THR A 301 30.56 -15.59 17.98
C THR A 301 29.12 -15.12 18.15
N PRO A 302 28.74 -13.97 17.59
CA PRO A 302 27.43 -13.40 17.84
C PRO A 302 26.35 -14.26 17.19
N ALA A 303 25.15 -14.28 17.77
CA ALA A 303 24.02 -15.06 17.27
C ALA A 303 22.81 -14.16 17.08
N ILE A 304 22.12 -14.30 15.94
CA ILE A 304 20.83 -13.63 15.74
C ILE A 304 19.75 -14.40 16.49
N VAL A 305 18.87 -13.70 17.18
CA VAL A 305 17.73 -14.30 17.89
C VAL A 305 16.62 -14.62 16.89
N ASP A 306 16.02 -15.80 17.01
CA ASP A 306 14.81 -16.14 16.28
C ASP A 306 13.68 -15.20 16.72
N ARG A 307 13.08 -14.48 15.78
CA ARG A 307 12.00 -13.52 16.08
C ARG A 307 10.81 -14.17 16.78
N THR A 308 10.60 -15.48 16.60
CA THR A 308 9.52 -16.24 17.24
C THR A 308 9.79 -16.56 18.71
N ALA A 309 11.05 -16.45 19.14
CA ALA A 309 11.49 -16.63 20.53
C ALA A 309 11.45 -15.32 21.34
N ILE A 310 11.27 -14.17 20.69
CA ILE A 310 11.12 -12.87 21.37
C ILE A 310 9.76 -12.84 22.10
N PRO A 311 9.73 -12.62 23.43
CA PRO A 311 8.48 -12.56 24.18
C PRO A 311 7.55 -11.45 23.68
N ALA A 312 6.24 -11.68 23.72
CA ALA A 312 5.25 -10.68 23.27
C ALA A 312 5.42 -9.32 23.96
N ALA A 313 5.63 -9.31 25.28
CA ALA A 313 5.85 -8.09 26.05
C ALA A 313 7.10 -7.31 25.63
N ALA A 314 8.11 -7.96 25.04
CA ALA A 314 9.32 -7.29 24.59
C ALA A 314 9.14 -6.54 23.26
N TRP A 315 8.16 -6.93 22.45
CA TRP A 315 7.76 -6.17 21.26
C TRP A 315 7.09 -4.85 21.65
N ASP A 316 7.29 -3.83 20.83
CA ASP A 316 6.58 -2.56 20.93
C ASP A 316 5.05 -2.80 20.91
N ASP A 317 4.33 -2.02 21.73
CA ASP A 317 2.88 -2.14 21.84
C ASP A 317 2.20 -1.85 20.50
N ASN A 318 2.78 -1.00 19.65
CA ASN A 318 2.28 -0.64 18.32
C ASN A 318 2.69 -1.66 17.25
N THR A 319 2.56 -2.96 17.54
CA THR A 319 2.75 -4.07 16.60
C THR A 319 1.47 -4.89 16.49
N LEU A 320 1.25 -5.57 15.35
CA LEU A 320 0.12 -6.50 15.23
C LEU A 320 0.14 -7.57 16.32
N ARG A 321 1.34 -7.97 16.77
CA ARG A 321 1.50 -8.92 17.88
C ARG A 321 0.75 -8.53 19.13
N ASN A 322 0.76 -7.25 19.46
CA ASN A 322 0.27 -6.70 20.72
C ASN A 322 -1.08 -5.99 20.57
N GLN A 323 -1.45 -5.55 19.35
CA GLN A 323 -2.75 -4.90 19.09
C GLN A 323 -3.86 -5.87 18.69
N LEU A 324 -3.57 -6.91 17.90
CA LEU A 324 -4.61 -7.86 17.49
C LEU A 324 -5.18 -8.60 18.70
N GLN A 325 -6.50 -8.68 18.74
CA GLN A 325 -7.27 -9.44 19.71
C GLN A 325 -7.60 -10.82 19.15
N ALA A 326 -7.77 -11.81 20.03
CA ALA A 326 -8.20 -13.15 19.61
C ALA A 326 -9.59 -13.17 18.96
N THR A 327 -10.37 -12.09 19.16
CA THR A 327 -11.68 -11.90 18.55
C THR A 327 -11.62 -11.35 17.12
N ASP A 328 -10.51 -10.74 16.71
CA ASP A 328 -10.37 -10.13 15.39
C ASP A 328 -10.38 -11.16 14.27
N ILE A 329 -10.66 -10.69 13.06
CA ILE A 329 -10.81 -11.51 11.85
C ILE A 329 -9.86 -10.99 10.78
N VAL A 330 -9.01 -11.87 10.25
CA VAL A 330 -7.93 -11.49 9.31
C VAL A 330 -8.04 -12.28 8.01
N SER A 331 -7.99 -11.58 6.88
CA SER A 331 -7.89 -12.17 5.54
C SER A 331 -6.59 -11.73 4.85
N LEU A 332 -5.82 -12.73 4.43
CA LEU A 332 -4.57 -12.62 3.70
C LEU A 332 -4.72 -13.29 2.33
N THR A 333 -3.90 -12.89 1.36
CA THR A 333 -3.87 -13.49 0.02
C THR A 333 -2.44 -13.61 -0.47
N SER A 334 -2.11 -14.78 -1.01
CA SER A 334 -0.81 -15.01 -1.65
C SER A 334 -0.58 -14.03 -2.82
N PRO A 335 0.63 -13.45 -2.99
CA PRO A 335 0.95 -12.58 -4.11
C PRO A 335 0.74 -13.28 -5.45
N ALA A 336 0.50 -12.54 -6.54
CA ALA A 336 0.36 -13.14 -7.88
C ALA A 336 1.67 -13.78 -8.37
N TYR A 337 2.80 -13.13 -8.10
CA TYR A 337 4.11 -13.54 -8.64
C TYR A 337 4.93 -14.37 -7.66
N GLY A 338 5.61 -15.40 -8.18
CA GLY A 338 6.43 -16.30 -7.37
C GLY A 338 7.65 -15.64 -6.72
N SER A 339 8.15 -14.58 -7.35
CA SER A 339 9.26 -13.75 -6.88
C SER A 339 8.84 -12.69 -5.86
N THR A 340 7.55 -12.38 -5.70
CA THR A 340 7.12 -11.42 -4.69
C THR A 340 7.27 -12.03 -3.30
N PRO A 341 7.88 -11.32 -2.32
CA PRO A 341 7.95 -11.81 -0.96
C PRO A 341 6.57 -11.93 -0.31
N ASP A 342 6.29 -13.08 0.32
CA ASP A 342 5.02 -13.34 1.02
C ASP A 342 5.20 -13.57 2.52
N ARG A 343 6.44 -13.75 3.00
CA ARG A 343 6.75 -14.03 4.41
C ARG A 343 8.14 -13.57 4.81
N ALA A 344 8.32 -13.33 6.11
CA ALA A 344 9.65 -13.18 6.71
C ALA A 344 10.18 -14.53 7.20
N SER A 345 11.47 -14.76 7.02
CA SER A 345 12.23 -15.83 7.67
C SER A 345 12.19 -15.70 9.20
N VAL A 346 12.71 -16.70 9.91
CA VAL A 346 12.91 -16.63 11.38
C VAL A 346 13.85 -15.50 11.82
N THR A 347 14.65 -14.98 10.89
CA THR A 347 15.58 -13.86 11.11
C THR A 347 15.06 -12.53 10.55
N GLY A 348 13.82 -12.46 10.06
CA GLY A 348 13.20 -11.23 9.55
C GLY A 348 13.47 -10.91 8.07
N ARG A 349 14.22 -11.75 7.35
CA ARG A 349 14.49 -11.55 5.92
C ARG A 349 13.26 -11.85 5.07
N PRO A 350 12.89 -11.00 4.08
CA PRO A 350 11.82 -11.32 3.14
C PRO A 350 12.18 -12.55 2.30
N LEU A 351 11.24 -13.48 2.18
CA LEU A 351 11.37 -14.70 1.38
C LEU A 351 10.35 -14.69 0.24
N PRO A 352 10.74 -15.05 -0.99
CA PRO A 352 9.81 -15.17 -2.11
C PRO A 352 8.77 -16.25 -1.84
N ARG A 353 7.60 -16.10 -2.47
CA ARG A 353 6.54 -17.12 -2.46
C ARG A 353 7.07 -18.50 -2.85
N THR A 354 7.88 -18.57 -3.92
CA THR A 354 8.46 -19.82 -4.44
C THR A 354 10.00 -19.82 -4.43
N PRO A 355 10.65 -20.97 -4.13
CA PRO A 355 10.06 -22.30 -3.90
C PRO A 355 9.39 -22.45 -2.53
N PRO A 356 8.28 -23.22 -2.43
CA PRO A 356 7.65 -23.56 -1.17
C PRO A 356 8.58 -24.50 -0.38
N GLY A 357 9.13 -24.03 0.75
CA GLY A 357 10.02 -24.82 1.60
C GLY A 357 11.19 -24.05 2.23
N GLY A 358 11.43 -22.80 1.83
CA GLY A 358 12.56 -21.99 2.30
C GLY A 358 12.48 -21.44 3.74
N GLY A 359 11.63 -21.99 4.62
CA GLY A 359 11.36 -21.45 5.95
C GLY A 359 10.39 -20.25 5.97
N GLY A 360 10.04 -19.77 7.17
CA GLY A 360 9.04 -18.72 7.38
C GLY A 360 7.59 -19.24 7.36
N ASP A 361 6.63 -18.36 7.68
CA ASP A 361 5.20 -18.65 7.68
C ASP A 361 4.42 -17.58 6.88
N PRO A 362 3.75 -17.93 5.77
CA PRO A 362 2.97 -16.98 4.97
C PRO A 362 1.72 -16.44 5.68
N ARG A 363 1.32 -17.03 6.81
CA ARG A 363 0.29 -16.45 7.70
C ARG A 363 0.85 -15.37 8.63
N GLY A 364 2.16 -15.13 8.59
CA GLY A 364 2.82 -14.13 9.43
C GLY A 364 2.71 -14.42 10.92
N ARG A 365 2.41 -15.67 11.31
CA ARG A 365 2.04 -16.12 12.67
C ARG A 365 0.83 -15.42 13.28
N LEU A 366 0.01 -14.75 12.49
CA LEU A 366 -1.21 -14.10 12.99
C LEU A 366 -2.25 -15.14 13.45
N ASP A 367 -2.19 -16.36 12.92
CA ASP A 367 -2.96 -17.53 13.37
C ASP A 367 -2.68 -17.91 14.83
N THR A 368 -1.48 -17.61 15.35
CA THR A 368 -1.16 -17.79 16.78
C THR A 368 -1.86 -16.78 17.70
N ILE A 369 -2.49 -15.74 17.13
CA ILE A 369 -3.24 -14.69 17.84
C ILE A 369 -4.74 -14.91 17.65
N VAL A 370 -5.20 -14.95 16.40
CA VAL A 370 -6.64 -14.99 16.05
C VAL A 370 -7.16 -16.42 15.79
N GLY A 371 -6.29 -17.42 15.82
CA GLY A 371 -6.66 -18.82 15.59
C GLY A 371 -7.31 -19.04 14.22
N ASN A 372 -8.43 -19.77 14.21
CA ASN A 372 -9.17 -20.09 12.99
C ASN A 372 -9.99 -18.92 12.41
N ARG A 373 -9.87 -17.71 12.97
CA ARG A 373 -10.41 -16.47 12.40
C ARG A 373 -9.47 -15.83 11.37
N LEU A 374 -8.35 -16.48 11.07
CA LEU A 374 -7.49 -16.14 9.94
C LEU A 374 -7.83 -16.98 8.70
N HIS A 375 -7.93 -16.32 7.56
CA HIS A 375 -7.90 -16.96 6.25
C HIS A 375 -6.65 -16.53 5.48
N TYR A 376 -5.93 -17.52 4.93
CA TYR A 376 -4.88 -17.29 3.95
C TYR A 376 -5.34 -17.89 2.63
N LEU A 377 -5.67 -17.02 1.69
CA LEU A 377 -6.11 -17.40 0.35
C LEU A 377 -4.89 -17.77 -0.50
N ASP A 378 -4.59 -19.06 -0.54
CA ASP A 378 -3.53 -19.62 -1.38
C ASP A 378 -3.99 -19.78 -2.84
N ARG A 379 -3.04 -19.82 -3.78
CA ARG A 379 -3.26 -19.96 -5.23
C ARG A 379 -3.05 -21.40 -5.72
N ASP A 380 -3.22 -22.39 -4.86
CA ASP A 380 -3.10 -23.80 -5.26
C ASP A 380 -4.25 -24.20 -6.22
N LEU A 381 -3.94 -25.07 -7.18
CA LEU A 381 -4.84 -25.53 -8.25
C LEU A 381 -6.16 -26.08 -7.71
N LEU A 382 -6.12 -26.79 -6.58
CA LEU A 382 -7.31 -27.36 -5.93
C LEU A 382 -8.21 -26.30 -5.30
N ALA A 383 -7.63 -25.25 -4.71
CA ALA A 383 -8.39 -24.13 -4.18
C ALA A 383 -9.12 -23.41 -5.32
N SER A 384 -8.43 -23.15 -6.44
CA SER A 384 -8.95 -22.40 -7.59
C SER A 384 -10.20 -22.98 -8.25
N ALA A 385 -10.46 -24.27 -8.08
CA ALA A 385 -11.62 -24.94 -8.66
C ALA A 385 -12.89 -24.84 -7.79
N THR A 386 -12.78 -24.49 -6.51
CA THR A 386 -13.88 -24.65 -5.54
C THR A 386 -14.14 -23.45 -4.64
N ALA A 387 -13.14 -22.63 -4.35
CA ALA A 387 -13.33 -21.49 -3.46
C ALA A 387 -13.83 -20.25 -4.20
N SER A 388 -14.60 -19.44 -3.48
CA SER A 388 -15.16 -18.19 -3.99
C SER A 388 -14.13 -17.07 -3.94
N SER A 389 -14.26 -16.09 -4.82
CA SER A 389 -13.42 -14.89 -4.87
C SER A 389 -11.91 -15.15 -4.97
N ILE A 390 -11.53 -16.28 -5.58
CA ILE A 390 -10.13 -16.60 -5.86
C ILE A 390 -9.59 -15.70 -6.98
N PRO A 391 -8.46 -15.01 -6.76
CA PRO A 391 -7.86 -14.18 -7.80
C PRO A 391 -7.33 -15.04 -8.96
N TYR A 392 -7.48 -14.56 -10.20
CA TYR A 392 -6.78 -15.12 -11.35
C TYR A 392 -5.26 -15.11 -11.11
N THR A 393 -4.52 -16.04 -11.72
CA THR A 393 -3.11 -16.30 -11.39
C THR A 393 -2.19 -15.08 -11.43
N LEU A 394 -2.41 -14.13 -12.34
CA LEU A 394 -1.64 -12.88 -12.45
C LEU A 394 -2.35 -11.64 -11.87
N LEU A 395 -3.53 -11.81 -11.27
CA LEU A 395 -4.30 -10.75 -10.63
C LEU A 395 -3.77 -10.51 -9.22
N ASP A 396 -3.36 -9.28 -8.89
CA ASP A 396 -2.95 -8.93 -7.53
C ASP A 396 -4.16 -8.51 -6.67
N ARG A 397 -4.10 -8.89 -5.39
CA ARG A 397 -5.02 -8.45 -4.33
C ARG A 397 -4.26 -7.46 -3.46
N LEU A 398 -4.41 -6.17 -3.79
CA LEU A 398 -3.62 -5.09 -3.21
C LEU A 398 -4.33 -4.41 -2.03
N GLU A 399 -5.46 -4.95 -1.56
CA GLU A 399 -6.26 -4.26 -0.55
C GLU A 399 -5.61 -4.31 0.83
N VAL A 400 -5.47 -3.13 1.45
CA VAL A 400 -5.12 -2.97 2.86
C VAL A 400 -6.22 -2.13 3.49
N ALA A 401 -7.14 -2.79 4.20
CA ALA A 401 -8.28 -2.13 4.82
C ALA A 401 -8.70 -2.84 6.11
N ALA A 402 -9.17 -2.07 7.07
CA ALA A 402 -9.72 -2.60 8.30
C ALA A 402 -10.91 -1.75 8.76
N ALA A 403 -11.86 -2.38 9.44
CA ALA A 403 -13.00 -1.68 10.00
C ALA A 403 -13.49 -2.36 11.29
N THR A 404 -13.99 -1.52 12.19
CA THR A 404 -14.62 -1.89 13.45
C THR A 404 -15.95 -1.15 13.55
N THR A 405 -17.00 -1.87 13.92
CA THR A 405 -18.36 -1.35 14.01
C THR A 405 -18.98 -1.74 15.34
N GLY A 406 -19.44 -0.74 16.09
CA GLY A 406 -20.36 -0.92 17.22
C GLY A 406 -21.76 -0.41 16.86
N ASP A 407 -22.66 -0.38 17.83
CA ASP A 407 -24.09 -0.07 17.60
C ASP A 407 -24.33 1.31 16.94
N ASP A 408 -23.62 2.34 17.41
CA ASP A 408 -23.77 3.74 16.96
C ASP A 408 -22.46 4.36 16.44
N ALA A 409 -21.42 3.54 16.25
CA ALA A 409 -20.09 4.00 15.86
C ALA A 409 -19.42 3.07 14.85
N ALA A 410 -18.71 3.64 13.90
CA ALA A 410 -17.87 2.90 12.98
C ALA A 410 -16.56 3.64 12.78
N THR A 411 -15.46 2.91 12.78
CA THR A 411 -14.11 3.39 12.46
C THR A 411 -13.50 2.47 11.42
N ALA A 412 -12.78 3.04 10.46
CA ALA A 412 -12.15 2.27 9.41
C ALA A 412 -10.88 2.94 8.90
N VAL A 413 -9.99 2.14 8.32
CA VAL A 413 -8.77 2.62 7.69
C VAL A 413 -8.63 1.94 6.34
N ILE A 414 -8.25 2.70 5.33
CA ILE A 414 -7.75 2.19 4.05
C ILE A 414 -6.28 2.62 3.97
N GLY A 415 -5.38 1.65 3.95
CA GLY A 415 -3.95 1.86 3.73
C GLY A 415 -3.52 1.36 2.36
N ALA A 416 -2.21 1.37 2.13
CA ALA A 416 -1.63 0.88 0.88
C ALA A 416 -0.32 0.11 1.06
N ALA A 417 0.50 0.45 2.07
CA ALA A 417 1.70 -0.30 2.37
C ALA A 417 1.33 -1.69 2.93
N PRO A 418 1.97 -2.78 2.45
CA PRO A 418 1.70 -4.11 2.96
C PRO A 418 2.09 -4.22 4.45
N ALA A 419 1.33 -5.00 5.22
CA ALA A 419 1.51 -5.12 6.67
C ALA A 419 2.66 -6.08 7.05
N VAL A 420 3.87 -5.78 6.58
CA VAL A 420 5.08 -6.63 6.70
C VAL A 420 6.32 -5.85 7.15
N PRO A 421 7.26 -6.47 7.89
CA PRO A 421 8.39 -5.75 8.52
C PRO A 421 9.38 -5.13 7.52
N TRP A 422 9.38 -5.57 6.26
CA TRP A 422 10.23 -5.01 5.20
C TRP A 422 9.57 -3.88 4.40
N ALA A 423 8.38 -3.41 4.81
CA ALA A 423 7.64 -2.32 4.17
C ALA A 423 7.35 -1.14 5.12
N LEU A 424 8.17 -1.00 6.17
CA LEU A 424 8.02 0.08 7.16
C LEU A 424 8.49 1.43 6.58
N GLU A 425 7.70 2.47 6.81
CA GLU A 425 7.95 3.85 6.35
C GLU A 425 7.96 4.82 7.53
N PRO A 426 8.94 5.75 7.66
CA PRO A 426 8.93 6.76 8.71
C PRO A 426 7.90 7.86 8.46
N ALA A 427 7.72 8.77 9.42
CA ALA A 427 6.83 9.92 9.27
C ALA A 427 7.38 11.03 8.34
N ARG A 428 8.71 11.12 8.20
CA ARG A 428 9.39 12.20 7.47
C ARG A 428 10.78 11.77 7.03
N ASP A 429 11.42 12.62 6.23
CA ASP A 429 12.84 12.52 5.86
C ASP A 429 13.25 11.19 5.18
N PHE A 430 12.37 10.57 4.41
CA PHE A 430 12.68 9.30 3.72
C PHE A 430 13.84 9.38 2.73
N PHE A 431 14.14 10.57 2.20
CA PHE A 431 15.34 10.81 1.39
C PHE A 431 16.65 10.50 2.16
N LEU A 432 16.57 10.33 3.48
CA LEU A 432 17.66 9.88 4.36
C LEU A 432 17.68 8.35 4.58
N GLY A 433 16.97 7.57 3.76
CA GLY A 433 17.01 6.10 3.84
C GLY A 433 16.17 5.54 4.99
N HIS A 434 14.96 6.08 5.14
CA HIS A 434 13.97 5.69 6.15
C HIS A 434 14.54 5.69 7.59
N PRO A 435 14.96 6.85 8.12
CA PRO A 435 15.52 6.91 9.47
C PRO A 435 14.53 6.43 10.53
N GLY A 436 15.00 5.62 11.47
CA GLY A 436 14.18 5.10 12.58
C GLY A 436 13.37 3.84 12.27
N VAL A 437 13.46 3.29 11.05
CA VAL A 437 12.83 2.01 10.69
C VAL A 437 13.92 0.95 10.44
N PRO A 438 13.69 -0.33 10.76
CA PRO A 438 14.63 -1.40 10.43
C PRO A 438 15.07 -1.43 8.97
N ALA A 439 16.02 -2.31 8.66
CA ALA A 439 16.44 -2.57 7.30
C ALA A 439 15.28 -3.07 6.41
N ALA A 440 14.56 -2.14 5.80
CA ALA A 440 13.40 -2.37 4.97
C ALA A 440 13.62 -1.86 3.55
N ILE A 441 12.78 -2.34 2.65
CA ILE A 441 12.62 -1.83 1.30
C ILE A 441 11.95 -0.46 1.44
N GLU A 442 12.48 0.59 0.79
CA GLU A 442 11.89 1.93 0.94
C GLU A 442 10.58 2.04 0.15
N ILE A 443 9.51 1.52 0.76
CA ILE A 443 8.15 1.53 0.25
C ILE A 443 7.40 2.69 0.87
N HIS A 444 6.66 3.41 0.04
CA HIS A 444 5.73 4.45 0.46
C HIS A 444 4.28 4.01 0.23
N GLY A 445 3.43 4.26 1.22
CA GLY A 445 1.99 4.02 1.12
C GLY A 445 1.16 5.05 1.87
N THR A 446 0.31 5.80 1.17
CA THR A 446 -0.69 6.70 1.76
C THR A 446 -1.95 5.95 2.21
N GLY A 447 -2.91 6.66 2.81
CA GLY A 447 -4.18 6.07 3.24
C GLY A 447 -5.25 7.08 3.64
N VAL A 448 -6.34 6.59 4.21
CA VAL A 448 -7.39 7.37 4.89
C VAL A 448 -7.78 6.73 6.22
N SER A 449 -8.10 7.56 7.22
CA SER A 449 -8.76 7.14 8.47
C SER A 449 -10.16 7.73 8.51
N LEU A 450 -11.17 6.89 8.67
CA LEU A 450 -12.58 7.22 8.52
C LEU A 450 -13.34 6.93 9.81
N THR A 451 -14.32 7.79 10.09
CA THR A 451 -15.25 7.63 11.22
C THR A 451 -16.69 7.92 10.78
N GLY A 452 -17.65 7.23 11.39
CA GLY A 452 -19.08 7.41 11.10
C GLY A 452 -19.51 6.72 9.80
N ALA A 453 -20.47 7.31 9.08
CA ALA A 453 -21.09 6.70 7.90
C ALA A 453 -20.07 6.23 6.81
N PRO A 454 -19.01 6.97 6.47
CA PRO A 454 -18.00 6.48 5.52
C PRO A 454 -17.27 5.19 5.95
N ALA A 455 -17.08 4.98 7.26
CA ALA A 455 -16.44 3.77 7.77
C ALA A 455 -17.31 2.52 7.56
N VAL A 456 -18.64 2.67 7.54
CA VAL A 456 -19.58 1.56 7.24
C VAL A 456 -19.38 1.03 5.82
N ALA A 457 -19.03 1.89 4.85
CA ALA A 457 -18.74 1.45 3.48
C ALA A 457 -17.46 0.59 3.40
N VAL A 458 -16.46 0.86 4.24
CA VAL A 458 -15.28 -0.01 4.39
C VAL A 458 -15.64 -1.30 5.11
N ALA A 459 -16.45 -1.22 6.17
CA ALA A 459 -16.95 -2.38 6.91
C ALA A 459 -17.70 -3.37 6.00
N GLU A 460 -18.52 -2.86 5.09
CA GLU A 460 -19.21 -3.65 4.08
C GLU A 460 -18.23 -4.38 3.15
N TYR A 461 -17.18 -3.69 2.69
CA TYR A 461 -16.15 -4.29 1.85
C TYR A 461 -15.37 -5.39 2.59
N VAL A 462 -14.87 -5.11 3.80
CA VAL A 462 -14.07 -6.09 4.55
C VAL A 462 -14.91 -7.26 5.08
N ARG A 463 -16.22 -7.07 5.31
CA ARG A 463 -17.17 -8.16 5.58
C ARG A 463 -17.21 -9.15 4.43
N GLU A 464 -17.28 -8.68 3.18
CA GLU A 464 -17.27 -9.55 1.99
C GLU A 464 -15.99 -10.40 1.94
N ARG A 465 -14.83 -9.79 2.24
CA ARG A 465 -13.51 -10.45 2.21
C ARG A 465 -13.22 -11.38 3.38
N THR A 466 -13.93 -11.23 4.48
CA THR A 466 -13.75 -12.05 5.68
C THR A 466 -14.92 -12.98 5.95
N ALA A 467 -15.91 -13.02 5.04
CA ALA A 467 -17.15 -13.72 5.28
C ALA A 467 -16.95 -15.20 5.59
N GLY A 468 -17.61 -15.68 6.63
CA GLY A 468 -17.50 -17.06 7.09
C GLY A 468 -16.58 -17.19 8.31
N LEU A 469 -15.61 -16.29 8.48
CA LEU A 469 -14.61 -16.41 9.54
C LEU A 469 -15.13 -16.07 10.93
N SER A 470 -16.27 -15.38 11.05
CA SER A 470 -16.91 -15.12 12.34
C SER A 470 -17.64 -16.36 12.91
N PHE A 471 -17.97 -17.34 12.05
CA PHE A 471 -18.81 -18.48 12.43
C PHE A 471 -18.02 -19.67 12.98
N PRO A 472 -18.32 -20.16 14.20
CA PRO A 472 -17.68 -21.34 14.77
C PRO A 472 -17.79 -22.59 13.89
N GLU A 473 -18.90 -22.76 13.18
CA GLU A 473 -19.13 -23.90 12.29
C GLU A 473 -18.12 -23.92 11.15
N VAL A 474 -17.87 -22.77 10.51
CA VAL A 474 -16.86 -22.63 9.44
C VAL A 474 -15.45 -22.75 10.02
N GLN A 475 -15.21 -22.20 11.22
CA GLN A 475 -13.92 -22.33 11.93
C GLN A 475 -13.58 -23.78 12.31
N ALA A 476 -14.59 -24.65 12.48
CA ALA A 476 -14.41 -26.06 12.80
C ALA A 476 -14.18 -26.94 11.56
N LEU A 477 -14.41 -26.43 10.35
CA LEU A 477 -14.14 -27.16 9.11
C LEU A 477 -12.64 -27.34 8.87
N THR A 478 -12.28 -28.43 8.22
CA THR A 478 -10.91 -28.68 7.74
C THR A 478 -10.78 -28.29 6.27
N GLU A 479 -9.55 -28.00 5.83
CA GLU A 479 -9.27 -27.82 4.40
C GLU A 479 -9.50 -29.13 3.61
N PRO A 480 -9.96 -29.08 2.35
CA PRO A 480 -10.24 -27.87 1.55
C PRO A 480 -11.66 -27.30 1.74
N VAL A 481 -12.52 -27.98 2.50
CA VAL A 481 -13.95 -27.60 2.67
C VAL A 481 -14.08 -26.23 3.34
N ARG A 482 -13.20 -25.94 4.31
CA ARG A 482 -13.15 -24.64 4.98
C ARG A 482 -12.92 -23.50 3.98
N SER A 483 -11.90 -23.59 3.13
CA SER A 483 -11.65 -22.57 2.11
C SER A 483 -12.82 -22.40 1.15
N ALA A 484 -13.50 -23.48 0.75
CA ALA A 484 -14.67 -23.40 -0.12
C ALA A 484 -15.88 -22.72 0.54
N ALA A 485 -16.03 -22.82 1.86
CA ALA A 485 -17.10 -22.19 2.61
C ALA A 485 -16.84 -20.69 2.87
N ILE A 486 -15.59 -20.33 3.13
CA ILE A 486 -15.16 -18.93 3.34
C ILE A 486 -15.39 -18.12 2.08
N GLN A 487 -15.81 -16.87 2.25
CA GLN A 487 -16.15 -15.96 1.17
C GLN A 487 -17.21 -16.50 0.21
N SER A 488 -17.97 -17.56 0.50
CA SER A 488 -19.09 -18.02 -0.35
C SER A 488 -20.27 -17.06 -0.28
N GLU A 489 -21.20 -17.15 -1.24
CA GLU A 489 -22.47 -16.39 -1.21
C GLU A 489 -23.24 -16.67 0.09
N LEU A 490 -23.24 -17.93 0.53
CA LEU A 490 -23.87 -18.34 1.78
C LEU A 490 -23.18 -17.69 2.99
N ALA A 491 -21.85 -17.68 3.01
CA ALA A 491 -21.10 -17.02 4.07
C ALA A 491 -21.34 -15.51 4.09
N VAL A 492 -21.36 -14.85 2.94
CA VAL A 492 -21.67 -13.40 2.83
C VAL A 492 -23.08 -13.11 3.33
N ALA A 493 -24.05 -13.92 2.92
CA ALA A 493 -25.43 -13.77 3.36
C ALA A 493 -25.59 -14.02 4.88
N ALA A 494 -24.89 -15.02 5.41
CA ALA A 494 -24.87 -15.31 6.84
C ALA A 494 -24.25 -14.16 7.65
N GLU A 495 -23.13 -13.57 7.20
CA GLU A 495 -22.55 -12.39 7.87
C GLU A 495 -23.48 -11.18 7.77
N ALA A 496 -24.15 -11.01 6.63
CA ALA A 496 -25.07 -9.90 6.39
C ALA A 496 -26.38 -10.02 7.17
N ALA A 497 -26.70 -11.20 7.71
CA ALA A 497 -27.78 -11.42 8.67
C ALA A 497 -27.60 -10.61 9.97
N THR A 498 -26.37 -10.15 10.26
CA THR A 498 -26.11 -9.09 11.22
C THR A 498 -25.91 -7.79 10.45
N PRO A 499 -26.92 -6.89 10.41
CA PRO A 499 -26.81 -5.63 9.70
C PRO A 499 -25.64 -4.79 10.22
N LEU A 500 -25.00 -4.06 9.32
CA LEU A 500 -24.08 -3.00 9.72
C LEU A 500 -24.88 -1.82 10.29
N PRO A 501 -24.32 -1.06 11.25
CA PRO A 501 -25.02 0.04 11.88
C PRO A 501 -25.41 1.11 10.86
N THR A 502 -26.62 1.67 11.02
CA THR A 502 -27.04 2.84 10.25
C THR A 502 -26.62 4.10 10.99
N ILE A 503 -25.52 4.71 10.57
CA ILE A 503 -24.97 5.91 11.20
C ILE A 503 -25.39 7.14 10.39
N ALA A 504 -25.82 8.19 11.09
CA ALA A 504 -26.14 9.47 10.47
C ALA A 504 -24.90 10.10 9.81
N ASP A 505 -25.13 10.92 8.79
CA ASP A 505 -24.08 11.72 8.17
C ASP A 505 -23.51 12.73 9.18
N GLY A 506 -22.22 13.10 9.06
CA GLY A 506 -21.63 14.12 9.92
C GLY A 506 -22.36 15.47 9.82
N GLU A 507 -22.56 16.15 10.96
CA GLU A 507 -23.37 17.38 11.04
C GLU A 507 -22.61 18.66 10.64
N ASP A 508 -21.31 18.73 10.96
CA ASP A 508 -20.46 19.91 10.74
C ASP A 508 -19.65 19.80 9.45
N ALA A 509 -19.31 20.93 8.83
CA ALA A 509 -18.46 20.96 7.63
C ALA A 509 -17.15 20.18 7.84
N GLY A 510 -16.86 19.24 6.94
CA GLY A 510 -15.74 18.33 7.09
C GLY A 510 -15.46 17.50 5.83
N PRO A 511 -14.60 16.47 5.94
CA PRO A 511 -14.34 15.57 4.84
C PRO A 511 -15.58 14.74 4.45
N VAL A 512 -15.90 14.78 3.17
CA VAL A 512 -16.88 13.93 2.50
C VAL A 512 -16.13 12.90 1.67
N VAL A 513 -16.50 11.63 1.83
CA VAL A 513 -15.71 10.50 1.33
C VAL A 513 -16.59 9.54 0.55
N ALA A 514 -16.04 9.05 -0.56
CA ALA A 514 -16.56 7.90 -1.31
C ALA A 514 -15.53 6.76 -1.29
N VAL A 515 -15.94 5.56 -0.90
CA VAL A 515 -15.10 4.35 -0.95
C VAL A 515 -15.26 3.71 -2.32
N LEU A 516 -14.15 3.53 -3.03
CA LEU A 516 -14.11 3.15 -4.44
C LEU A 516 -13.41 1.79 -4.59
N ARG A 517 -14.10 0.84 -5.22
CA ARG A 517 -13.59 -0.50 -5.50
C ARG A 517 -13.11 -0.61 -6.95
N THR A 518 -12.03 -1.36 -7.15
CA THR A 518 -11.67 -1.90 -8.47
C THR A 518 -11.55 -3.42 -8.39
N SER A 519 -12.08 -4.12 -9.40
CA SER A 519 -12.07 -5.58 -9.48
C SER A 519 -12.32 -6.02 -10.93
N ALA A 520 -11.59 -7.04 -11.40
CA ALA A 520 -11.91 -7.74 -12.64
C ALA A 520 -13.33 -8.32 -12.63
N LEU A 521 -13.93 -8.40 -13.82
CA LEU A 521 -15.12 -9.20 -14.06
C LEU A 521 -14.86 -10.67 -13.73
N GLY A 522 -15.85 -11.33 -13.13
CA GLY A 522 -15.79 -12.76 -12.81
C GLY A 522 -14.90 -13.12 -11.62
N MET A 523 -14.23 -12.13 -11.00
CA MET A 523 -13.37 -12.37 -9.84
C MET A 523 -14.17 -12.58 -8.57
N GLU A 524 -15.23 -11.81 -8.36
CA GLU A 524 -16.07 -11.96 -7.17
C GLU A 524 -17.07 -13.09 -7.33
N GLY A 525 -17.34 -13.79 -6.22
CA GLY A 525 -18.35 -14.84 -6.23
C GLY A 525 -17.78 -16.26 -6.32
N ALA A 526 -18.66 -17.24 -6.20
CA ALA A 526 -18.33 -18.61 -6.55
C ALA A 526 -17.99 -18.75 -8.05
N PRO A 527 -17.10 -19.69 -8.41
CA PRO A 527 -16.74 -19.93 -9.81
C PRO A 527 -17.98 -20.13 -10.70
N GLY A 528 -18.06 -19.38 -11.81
CA GLY A 528 -19.15 -19.47 -12.78
C GLY A 528 -20.37 -18.57 -12.50
N VAL A 529 -20.50 -18.01 -11.31
CA VAL A 529 -21.62 -17.09 -10.97
C VAL A 529 -21.59 -15.84 -11.84
N GLY A 530 -20.41 -15.22 -12.03
CA GLY A 530 -20.26 -14.06 -12.92
C GLY A 530 -20.62 -14.38 -14.37
N LEU A 531 -20.24 -15.57 -14.88
CA LEU A 531 -20.56 -16.00 -16.24
C LEU A 531 -22.06 -16.27 -16.44
N ALA A 532 -22.71 -16.87 -15.44
CA ALA A 532 -24.16 -17.09 -15.44
C ALA A 532 -24.94 -15.76 -15.38
N ALA A 533 -24.50 -14.82 -14.54
CA ALA A 533 -25.11 -13.50 -14.42
C ALA A 533 -24.97 -12.65 -15.69
N VAL A 534 -23.88 -12.81 -16.46
CA VAL A 534 -23.65 -12.09 -17.71
C VAL A 534 -24.45 -12.66 -18.90
N ASN A 535 -24.67 -13.98 -18.92
CA ASN A 535 -25.23 -14.67 -20.09
C ASN A 535 -26.76 -14.72 -20.14
N ASP A 536 -27.46 -14.35 -19.07
CA ASP A 536 -28.91 -14.32 -19.05
C ASP A 536 -29.42 -12.96 -18.58
N ALA A 537 -30.15 -12.28 -19.46
CA ALA A 537 -30.75 -10.98 -19.21
C ALA A 537 -31.78 -10.99 -18.05
N ASN A 538 -32.20 -12.18 -17.60
CA ASN A 538 -33.20 -12.37 -16.56
C ASN A 538 -32.65 -13.05 -15.28
N ILE A 539 -31.37 -13.43 -15.21
CA ILE A 539 -30.90 -14.30 -14.12
C ILE A 539 -30.78 -13.60 -12.78
N PHE A 540 -30.52 -12.29 -12.69
CA PHE A 540 -30.36 -11.68 -11.37
C PHE A 540 -31.43 -10.64 -11.05
N PRO A 541 -32.31 -10.89 -10.08
CA PRO A 541 -33.33 -9.94 -9.69
C PRO A 541 -32.72 -8.86 -8.78
N LEU A 542 -31.83 -8.01 -9.34
CA LEU A 542 -31.29 -6.84 -8.64
C LEU A 542 -32.46 -6.09 -8.00
N SER A 543 -32.42 -5.91 -6.68
CA SER A 543 -33.45 -5.18 -5.93
C SER A 543 -34.91 -5.68 -6.08
N GLN A 544 -35.15 -6.95 -6.45
CA GLN A 544 -36.50 -7.51 -6.29
C GLN A 544 -36.75 -7.99 -4.85
N ASN A 545 -38.01 -8.28 -4.55
CA ASN A 545 -38.41 -8.76 -3.23
C ASN A 545 -37.71 -10.07 -2.84
N GLU A 546 -37.71 -10.33 -1.54
CA GLU A 546 -37.13 -11.51 -0.87
C GLU A 546 -37.47 -12.86 -1.53
N LEU A 547 -38.64 -12.99 -2.16
CA LEU A 547 -39.08 -14.22 -2.84
C LEU A 547 -38.32 -14.49 -4.13
N ALA A 548 -37.91 -13.43 -4.84
CA ALA A 548 -37.11 -13.58 -6.05
C ALA A 548 -35.66 -13.99 -5.73
N LEU A 549 -35.07 -13.44 -4.66
CA LEU A 549 -33.73 -13.83 -4.19
C LEU A 549 -33.72 -15.28 -3.69
N GLU A 550 -34.72 -15.68 -2.89
CA GLU A 550 -34.88 -17.07 -2.45
C GLU A 550 -34.98 -18.03 -3.63
N ALA A 551 -35.91 -17.76 -4.56
CA ALA A 551 -36.12 -18.62 -5.73
C ALA A 551 -34.85 -18.73 -6.59
N TRP A 552 -34.09 -17.64 -6.70
CA TRP A 552 -32.82 -17.65 -7.40
C TRP A 552 -31.78 -18.54 -6.72
N LEU A 553 -31.60 -18.40 -5.40
CA LEU A 553 -30.65 -19.20 -4.63
C LEU A 553 -31.03 -20.69 -4.68
N ASP A 554 -32.31 -21.03 -4.55
CA ASP A 554 -32.81 -22.40 -4.65
C ASP A 554 -32.57 -23.02 -6.04
N ALA A 555 -32.68 -22.22 -7.09
CA ALA A 555 -32.49 -22.69 -8.48
C ALA A 555 -31.02 -22.85 -8.87
N ASN A 556 -30.11 -22.05 -8.31
CA ASN A 556 -28.70 -22.00 -8.73
C ASN A 556 -27.73 -22.65 -7.75
N ILE A 557 -28.11 -22.81 -6.47
CA ILE A 557 -27.27 -23.43 -5.43
C ILE A 557 -27.98 -24.68 -4.91
N THR A 558 -27.51 -25.84 -5.35
CA THR A 558 -28.15 -27.12 -5.03
C THR A 558 -27.76 -27.59 -3.63
N ILE A 559 -28.62 -27.35 -2.65
CA ILE A 559 -28.57 -27.99 -1.33
C ILE A 559 -29.91 -28.68 -1.01
N ALA A 560 -29.88 -29.71 -0.16
CA ALA A 560 -31.09 -30.40 0.27
C ALA A 560 -32.01 -29.43 1.05
N GLY A 561 -33.22 -29.19 0.54
CA GLY A 561 -34.19 -28.26 1.13
C GLY A 561 -34.18 -26.84 0.56
N GLY A 562 -33.31 -26.54 -0.43
CA GLY A 562 -33.22 -25.23 -1.07
C GLY A 562 -32.30 -24.25 -0.32
N ALA A 563 -31.32 -23.66 -1.01
CA ALA A 563 -30.37 -22.71 -0.44
C ALA A 563 -31.02 -21.39 0.00
N GLY A 564 -31.90 -20.83 -0.83
CA GLY A 564 -32.69 -19.67 -0.50
C GLY A 564 -33.66 -19.93 0.64
N THR A 565 -34.35 -21.07 0.61
CA THR A 565 -35.32 -21.46 1.65
C THR A 565 -34.61 -21.64 3.00
N ALA A 566 -33.45 -22.29 3.02
CA ALA A 566 -32.64 -22.45 4.24
C ALA A 566 -32.10 -21.11 4.75
N LEU A 567 -31.64 -20.24 3.84
CA LEU A 567 -31.14 -18.91 4.16
C LEU A 567 -32.25 -18.03 4.77
N ARG A 568 -33.44 -17.98 4.15
CA ARG A 568 -34.60 -17.24 4.64
C ARG A 568 -34.99 -17.67 6.05
N ASN A 569 -35.14 -18.97 6.26
CA ASN A 569 -35.57 -19.54 7.54
C ASN A 569 -34.56 -19.26 8.69
N ALA A 570 -33.29 -19.00 8.35
CA ALA A 570 -32.25 -18.74 9.33
C ALA A 570 -32.14 -17.26 9.74
N ILE A 571 -32.66 -16.30 8.95
CA ILE A 571 -32.25 -14.89 9.06
C ILE A 571 -33.38 -13.93 9.45
N GLY A 572 -34.64 -14.29 9.28
CA GLY A 572 -35.76 -13.45 9.74
C GLY A 572 -35.85 -12.09 9.02
N ASP A 573 -36.00 -11.00 9.76
CA ASP A 573 -36.36 -9.67 9.24
C ASP A 573 -35.22 -8.89 8.53
N GLU A 574 -33.98 -9.38 8.56
CA GLU A 574 -32.78 -8.64 8.10
C GLU A 574 -32.48 -8.75 6.59
N ILE A 575 -33.52 -8.99 5.80
CA ILE A 575 -33.43 -9.27 4.37
C ILE A 575 -32.79 -8.14 3.54
N ASP A 576 -32.97 -6.89 3.95
CA ASP A 576 -32.43 -5.74 3.23
C ASP A 576 -30.90 -5.71 3.26
N SER A 577 -30.29 -6.07 4.40
CA SER A 577 -28.84 -6.17 4.56
C SER A 577 -28.23 -7.29 3.70
N ILE A 578 -28.90 -8.45 3.69
CA ILE A 578 -28.49 -9.61 2.87
C ILE A 578 -28.58 -9.27 1.38
N THR A 579 -29.72 -8.72 0.97
CA THR A 579 -29.98 -8.35 -0.43
C THR A 579 -28.93 -7.34 -0.89
N ARG A 580 -28.62 -6.34 -0.06
CA ARG A 580 -27.53 -5.39 -0.33
C ARG A 580 -26.18 -6.09 -0.53
N ALA A 581 -25.80 -6.98 0.38
CA ALA A 581 -24.51 -7.68 0.31
C ALA A 581 -24.39 -8.54 -0.95
N LEU A 582 -25.43 -9.31 -1.28
CA LEU A 582 -25.45 -10.17 -2.46
C LEU A 582 -25.56 -9.38 -3.77
N ASP A 583 -26.36 -8.32 -3.82
CA ASP A 583 -26.49 -7.46 -5.00
C ASP A 583 -25.14 -6.86 -5.41
N ARG A 584 -24.37 -6.31 -4.45
CA ARG A 584 -23.05 -5.72 -4.73
C ARG A 584 -22.05 -6.75 -5.23
N ARG A 585 -22.03 -7.92 -4.58
CA ARG A 585 -21.14 -9.02 -4.94
C ARG A 585 -21.42 -9.52 -6.34
N LEU A 586 -22.69 -9.78 -6.66
CA LEU A 586 -23.11 -10.30 -7.96
C LEU A 586 -22.98 -9.26 -9.07
N PHE A 587 -23.26 -7.99 -8.78
CA PHE A 587 -22.98 -6.89 -9.71
C PHE A 587 -21.50 -6.80 -10.05
N THR A 588 -20.62 -6.90 -9.04
CA THR A 588 -19.16 -6.89 -9.24
C THR A 588 -18.70 -8.14 -9.98
N ALA A 589 -19.25 -9.32 -9.67
CA ALA A 589 -18.97 -10.57 -10.37
C ALA A 589 -19.32 -10.47 -11.87
N ALA A 590 -20.46 -9.85 -12.20
CA ALA A 590 -20.97 -9.77 -13.57
C ALA A 590 -20.28 -8.69 -14.41
N HIS A 591 -19.84 -7.59 -13.79
CA HIS A 591 -19.38 -6.41 -14.53
C HIS A 591 -17.97 -5.93 -14.17
N GLY A 592 -17.37 -6.50 -13.13
CA GLY A 592 -16.24 -5.92 -12.44
C GLY A 592 -16.64 -4.67 -11.65
N ALA A 593 -15.67 -4.07 -10.96
CA ALA A 593 -15.79 -2.75 -10.34
C ALA A 593 -14.71 -1.83 -10.92
N ARG A 594 -15.07 -0.57 -11.21
CA ARG A 594 -14.19 0.43 -11.82
C ARG A 594 -14.44 1.82 -11.23
N ASP A 595 -14.79 1.84 -9.94
CA ASP A 595 -15.30 3.04 -9.28
C ASP A 595 -14.24 4.16 -9.28
N THR A 596 -12.98 3.77 -9.06
CA THR A 596 -11.82 4.68 -9.13
C THR A 596 -11.65 5.29 -10.52
N LEU A 597 -11.75 4.50 -11.58
CA LEU A 597 -11.61 5.00 -12.95
C LEU A 597 -12.69 6.05 -13.27
N LEU A 598 -13.92 5.80 -12.87
CA LEU A 598 -15.04 6.72 -13.07
C LEU A 598 -14.86 8.03 -12.29
N ALA A 599 -14.50 7.94 -11.01
CA ALA A 599 -14.20 9.08 -10.16
C ALA A 599 -13.05 9.93 -10.74
N LEU A 600 -11.96 9.27 -11.15
CA LEU A 600 -10.78 9.91 -11.73
C LEU A 600 -11.11 10.66 -13.02
N LEU A 601 -11.84 10.03 -13.93
CA LEU A 601 -12.25 10.68 -15.19
C LEU A 601 -13.13 11.89 -14.96
N ALA A 602 -14.07 11.80 -14.01
CA ALA A 602 -14.90 12.94 -13.64
C ALA A 602 -14.07 14.09 -13.07
N ALA A 603 -13.03 13.78 -12.28
CA ALA A 603 -12.09 14.76 -11.73
C ALA A 603 -11.23 15.42 -12.82
N ILE A 604 -10.65 14.62 -13.72
CA ILE A 604 -9.85 15.12 -14.84
C ILE A 604 -10.68 16.04 -15.74
N ARG A 605 -11.90 15.65 -16.13
CA ARG A 605 -12.75 16.46 -17.02
C ARG A 605 -13.07 17.85 -16.48
N ARG A 606 -13.09 18.02 -15.16
CA ARG A 606 -13.36 19.31 -14.50
C ARG A 606 -12.10 20.09 -14.11
N ALA A 607 -10.92 19.46 -14.07
CA ALA A 607 -9.65 20.04 -13.63
C ALA A 607 -9.34 21.38 -14.32
N GLN A 608 -9.03 22.44 -13.58
CA GLN A 608 -8.85 23.80 -14.12
C GLN A 608 -7.42 24.32 -13.99
N ASP A 609 -6.77 24.01 -12.88
CA ASP A 609 -5.54 24.65 -12.42
C ASP A 609 -4.41 23.61 -12.33
N PHE A 610 -4.67 22.49 -11.66
CA PHE A 610 -3.62 21.56 -11.28
C PHE A 610 -4.08 20.11 -11.14
N VAL A 611 -3.25 19.17 -11.61
CA VAL A 611 -3.36 17.73 -11.32
C VAL A 611 -2.00 17.22 -10.81
N TYR A 612 -1.98 16.69 -9.59
CA TYR A 612 -0.88 15.90 -9.04
C TYR A 612 -1.22 14.41 -9.15
N LEU A 613 -0.29 13.61 -9.67
CA LEU A 613 -0.39 12.16 -9.73
C LEU A 613 0.85 11.56 -9.07
N GLU A 614 0.64 10.69 -8.09
CA GLU A 614 1.67 9.86 -7.46
C GLU A 614 1.22 8.41 -7.56
N THR A 615 1.91 7.56 -8.32
CA THR A 615 1.44 6.18 -8.55
C THR A 615 2.59 5.28 -9.03
N PRO A 616 2.53 3.95 -8.82
CA PRO A 616 3.60 3.06 -9.26
C PRO A 616 3.68 2.92 -10.78
N ALA A 617 2.55 3.05 -11.49
CA ALA A 617 2.46 2.86 -12.94
C ALA A 617 1.41 3.77 -13.57
N VAL A 618 1.70 4.22 -14.79
CA VAL A 618 0.80 4.98 -15.68
C VAL A 618 0.93 4.38 -17.08
N ASP A 619 -0.18 4.33 -17.81
CA ASP A 619 -0.20 4.03 -19.24
C ASP A 619 -1.18 4.90 -20.02
N ASP A 620 -1.10 4.79 -21.35
CA ASP A 620 -2.03 5.39 -22.30
C ASP A 620 -2.91 4.33 -22.98
N LEU A 621 -3.02 3.13 -22.40
CA LEU A 621 -3.72 2.02 -23.02
C LEU A 621 -5.22 2.19 -22.90
N GLU A 622 -5.92 1.78 -23.94
CA GLU A 622 -7.37 1.69 -23.95
C GLU A 622 -7.80 0.53 -23.04
N THR A 623 -8.87 0.78 -22.30
CA THR A 623 -9.66 -0.29 -21.71
C THR A 623 -10.78 -0.57 -22.70
N ASP A 624 -11.06 -1.83 -22.99
CA ASP A 624 -12.25 -2.21 -23.75
C ASP A 624 -13.51 -2.14 -22.86
N ALA A 625 -13.51 -1.18 -21.93
CA ALA A 625 -14.67 -0.83 -21.17
C ALA A 625 -15.68 -0.23 -22.15
N GLU A 626 -16.66 -1.04 -22.56
CA GLU A 626 -17.80 -0.66 -23.41
C GLU A 626 -18.55 0.64 -22.97
N ASP A 627 -18.19 1.23 -21.82
CA ASP A 627 -18.83 2.33 -21.11
C ASP A 627 -17.91 3.37 -20.45
N VAL A 628 -16.60 3.30 -20.69
CA VAL A 628 -15.63 4.31 -20.25
C VAL A 628 -14.83 4.73 -21.47
N PRO A 629 -14.69 6.05 -21.77
CA PRO A 629 -14.01 6.44 -23.00
C PRO A 629 -12.58 5.93 -23.06
N ASP A 630 -12.24 5.58 -24.29
CA ASP A 630 -10.95 5.12 -24.81
C ASP A 630 -9.81 5.93 -24.17
N ALA A 631 -9.03 5.27 -23.30
CA ALA A 631 -7.87 5.76 -22.56
C ALA A 631 -8.08 7.00 -21.65
N TRP A 632 -8.05 6.79 -20.32
CA TRP A 632 -8.14 7.88 -19.32
C TRP A 632 -7.04 8.94 -19.47
N TRP A 633 -5.87 8.56 -19.98
CA TRP A 633 -4.76 9.46 -20.25
C TRP A 633 -5.07 10.44 -21.40
N GLY A 634 -5.77 9.96 -22.44
CA GLY A 634 -6.26 10.80 -23.53
C GLY A 634 -7.18 11.91 -23.02
N GLN A 635 -8.07 11.59 -22.06
CA GLN A 635 -8.95 12.58 -21.43
C GLN A 635 -8.17 13.67 -20.66
N LEU A 636 -7.03 13.34 -20.07
CA LEU A 636 -6.15 14.33 -19.43
C LEU A 636 -5.50 15.23 -20.48
N ILE A 637 -5.01 14.66 -21.59
CA ILE A 637 -4.42 15.41 -22.70
C ILE A 637 -5.45 16.37 -23.33
N ASP A 638 -6.66 15.88 -23.62
CA ASP A 638 -7.76 16.69 -24.12
C ASP A 638 -8.08 17.84 -23.15
N ARG A 639 -8.07 17.53 -21.85
CA ARG A 639 -8.31 18.55 -20.84
C ARG A 639 -7.22 19.62 -20.81
N MET A 640 -5.96 19.22 -20.86
CA MET A 640 -4.82 20.14 -20.92
C MET A 640 -4.85 21.01 -22.17
N THR A 641 -5.38 20.50 -23.28
CA THR A 641 -5.60 21.25 -24.51
C THR A 641 -6.72 22.28 -24.33
N ALA A 642 -7.85 21.86 -23.74
CA ALA A 642 -8.99 22.74 -23.46
C ALA A 642 -8.71 23.79 -22.37
N ARG A 643 -7.73 23.53 -21.48
CA ARG A 643 -7.33 24.42 -20.37
C ARG A 643 -5.82 24.72 -20.45
N PRO A 644 -5.41 25.80 -21.14
CA PRO A 644 -4.00 26.21 -21.22
C PRO A 644 -3.36 26.56 -19.85
N GLY A 645 -4.18 26.88 -18.86
CA GLY A 645 -3.74 27.10 -17.48
C GLY A 645 -3.40 25.82 -16.72
N LEU A 646 -3.96 24.67 -17.12
CA LEU A 646 -3.80 23.42 -16.38
C LEU A 646 -2.34 22.95 -16.38
N ARG A 647 -1.85 22.59 -15.19
CA ARG A 647 -0.52 22.03 -14.91
C ARG A 647 -0.66 20.58 -14.44
N VAL A 648 0.30 19.73 -14.81
CA VAL A 648 0.34 18.33 -14.40
C VAL A 648 1.69 18.02 -13.78
N ILE A 649 1.68 17.37 -12.62
CA ILE A 649 2.88 16.82 -11.99
C ILE A 649 2.68 15.31 -11.86
N LEU A 650 3.63 14.55 -12.39
CA LEU A 650 3.68 13.11 -12.31
C LEU A 650 4.88 12.69 -11.46
N CYS A 651 4.59 12.03 -10.34
CA CYS A 651 5.55 11.44 -9.43
C CYS A 651 5.46 9.91 -9.56
N VAL A 652 6.54 9.27 -9.99
CA VAL A 652 6.56 7.80 -10.22
C VAL A 652 7.88 7.22 -9.72
N PRO A 653 7.88 5.99 -9.19
CA PRO A 653 9.13 5.35 -8.75
C PRO A 653 9.94 4.89 -9.97
N THR A 654 11.23 4.62 -9.80
CA THR A 654 12.03 4.04 -10.90
C THR A 654 11.89 2.53 -10.98
N GLN A 655 11.40 1.90 -9.92
CA GLN A 655 11.16 0.46 -9.82
C GLN A 655 9.78 0.21 -9.19
N LEU A 656 9.11 -0.84 -9.62
CA LEU A 656 7.87 -1.34 -9.01
C LEU A 656 8.15 -1.99 -7.63
N GLY A 657 7.10 -2.53 -7.00
CA GLY A 657 7.20 -3.23 -5.71
C GLY A 657 8.23 -4.38 -5.71
N PRO A 658 8.65 -4.85 -4.52
CA PRO A 658 9.70 -5.85 -4.40
C PRO A 658 9.34 -7.19 -5.05
N GLY A 659 10.32 -7.81 -5.69
CA GLY A 659 10.13 -9.08 -6.39
C GLY A 659 9.23 -8.99 -7.62
N THR A 660 8.99 -7.79 -8.15
CA THR A 660 8.30 -7.61 -9.44
C THR A 660 9.07 -8.34 -10.55
N PRO A 661 8.40 -9.16 -11.38
CA PRO A 661 9.07 -9.80 -12.52
C PRO A 661 9.65 -8.77 -13.49
N LYS A 662 10.86 -9.03 -13.99
CA LYS A 662 11.56 -8.15 -14.95
C LYS A 662 10.68 -7.74 -16.14
N ARG A 663 9.92 -8.67 -16.71
CA ARG A 663 9.06 -8.38 -17.86
C ARG A 663 7.90 -7.43 -17.52
N LEU A 664 7.36 -7.51 -16.31
CA LEU A 664 6.34 -6.56 -15.85
C LEU A 664 6.93 -5.15 -15.71
N GLN A 665 8.15 -5.04 -15.17
CA GLN A 665 8.90 -3.77 -15.10
C GLN A 665 9.13 -3.18 -16.50
N GLU A 666 9.55 -4.00 -17.46
CA GLU A 666 9.76 -3.57 -18.86
C GLU A 666 8.47 -3.08 -19.53
N VAL A 667 7.35 -3.78 -19.35
CA VAL A 667 6.02 -3.38 -19.84
C VAL A 667 5.59 -2.06 -19.23
N ARG A 668 5.79 -1.90 -17.91
CA ARG A 668 5.48 -0.67 -17.19
C ARG A 668 6.33 0.50 -17.69
N ASP A 669 7.64 0.32 -17.84
CA ASP A 669 8.55 1.40 -18.26
C ASP A 669 8.27 1.83 -19.70
N PHE A 670 8.01 0.90 -20.60
CA PHE A 670 7.58 1.20 -21.96
C PHE A 670 6.29 2.02 -21.99
N SER A 671 5.26 1.58 -21.27
CA SER A 671 3.93 2.24 -21.26
C SER A 671 4.00 3.62 -20.62
N LEU A 672 4.75 3.76 -19.53
CA LEU A 672 4.95 5.03 -18.85
C LEU A 672 5.67 6.05 -19.75
N LEU A 673 6.76 5.66 -20.41
CA LEU A 673 7.50 6.57 -21.28
C LEU A 673 6.65 7.02 -22.48
N LYS A 674 5.87 6.11 -23.07
CA LYS A 674 4.91 6.44 -24.13
C LYS A 674 3.85 7.44 -23.66
N ALA A 675 3.26 7.23 -22.47
CA ALA A 675 2.28 8.13 -21.88
C ALA A 675 2.88 9.52 -21.60
N VAL A 676 4.09 9.56 -21.04
CA VAL A 676 4.82 10.81 -20.76
C VAL A 676 5.14 11.58 -22.03
N ASP A 677 5.59 10.89 -23.09
CA ASP A 677 5.88 11.50 -24.39
C ASP A 677 4.63 12.11 -25.02
N ALA A 678 3.50 11.40 -24.96
CA ALA A 678 2.20 11.91 -25.42
C ALA A 678 1.78 13.19 -24.68
N LEU A 679 1.96 13.23 -23.35
CA LEU A 679 1.61 14.40 -22.54
C LEU A 679 2.53 15.59 -22.82
N ARG A 680 3.85 15.35 -22.95
CA ARG A 680 4.86 16.37 -23.24
C ARG A 680 4.74 16.94 -24.65
N ALA A 681 4.25 16.17 -25.62
CA ALA A 681 4.01 16.64 -26.98
C ALA A 681 2.97 17.79 -27.03
N VAL A 682 1.98 17.77 -26.14
CA VAL A 682 0.89 18.77 -26.10
C VAL A 682 1.20 19.93 -25.15
N ALA A 683 1.97 19.68 -24.09
CA ALA A 683 2.12 20.65 -22.99
C ALA A 683 3.52 20.63 -22.35
N PRO A 684 4.62 20.82 -23.11
CA PRO A 684 5.99 20.57 -22.63
C PRO A 684 6.37 21.41 -21.41
N ASP A 685 5.87 22.65 -21.33
CA ASP A 685 6.20 23.56 -20.23
C ASP A 685 5.28 23.49 -19.01
N ARG A 686 4.24 22.65 -19.09
CA ARG A 686 3.18 22.55 -18.08
C ARG A 686 3.18 21.21 -17.35
N VAL A 687 4.16 20.36 -17.66
CA VAL A 687 4.30 19.02 -17.13
C VAL A 687 5.63 18.91 -16.38
N ALA A 688 5.59 18.42 -15.15
CA ALA A 688 6.79 17.93 -14.45
C ALA A 688 6.68 16.43 -14.24
N LEU A 689 7.79 15.72 -14.44
CA LEU A 689 7.96 14.31 -14.09
C LEU A 689 9.16 14.23 -13.17
N PHE A 690 9.05 13.52 -12.05
CA PHE A 690 10.19 13.23 -11.20
C PHE A 690 10.01 11.91 -10.46
N SER A 691 11.12 11.36 -9.99
CA SER A 691 11.14 10.15 -9.15
C SER A 691 11.80 10.47 -7.81
N PRO A 692 11.12 10.23 -6.68
CA PRO A 692 11.70 10.48 -5.37
C PRO A 692 12.83 9.50 -5.06
N GLY A 693 13.88 10.02 -4.44
CA GLY A 693 15.00 9.24 -3.96
C GLY A 693 14.80 8.80 -2.51
N ALA A 694 15.25 7.59 -2.20
CA ALA A 694 15.66 7.20 -0.86
C ALA A 694 17.18 7.34 -0.73
N GLY A 695 17.68 7.33 0.50
CA GLY A 695 19.10 7.57 0.83
C GLY A 695 20.11 6.93 -0.14
N ALA A 696 21.27 7.57 -0.27
CA ALA A 696 22.37 7.12 -1.13
C ALA A 696 22.03 6.90 -2.63
N GLY A 697 20.90 7.41 -3.13
CA GLY A 697 20.51 7.31 -4.55
C GLY A 697 19.68 6.06 -4.87
N ARG A 698 19.05 5.45 -3.87
CA ARG A 698 17.96 4.48 -4.08
C ARG A 698 16.71 5.23 -4.52
N ALA A 699 15.74 4.52 -5.08
CA ALA A 699 14.43 5.09 -5.37
C ALA A 699 13.43 4.62 -4.30
N VAL A 700 12.52 5.52 -3.92
CA VAL A 700 11.33 5.10 -3.17
C VAL A 700 10.44 4.30 -4.11
N ARG A 701 9.92 3.17 -3.65
CA ARG A 701 8.90 2.35 -4.33
C ARG A 701 7.52 2.76 -3.82
N PHE A 702 6.51 2.76 -4.67
CA PHE A 702 5.16 3.12 -4.27
C PHE A 702 4.29 1.87 -4.16
N ALA A 703 3.53 1.80 -3.06
CA ALA A 703 2.44 0.85 -2.85
C ALA A 703 1.06 1.54 -2.95
N SER A 704 1.02 2.87 -2.88
CA SER A 704 -0.19 3.68 -3.06
C SER A 704 -0.25 4.39 -4.39
N THR A 705 -1.48 4.74 -4.76
CA THR A 705 -1.77 5.84 -5.69
C THR A 705 -2.34 7.00 -4.89
N SER A 706 -1.87 8.22 -5.15
CA SER A 706 -2.45 9.48 -4.70
C SER A 706 -2.70 10.41 -5.89
N VAL A 707 -3.89 10.97 -5.98
CA VAL A 707 -4.27 11.95 -7.02
C VAL A 707 -4.84 13.17 -6.33
N VAL A 708 -4.37 14.36 -6.70
CA VAL A 708 -4.97 15.63 -6.26
C VAL A 708 -5.37 16.45 -7.48
N VAL A 709 -6.61 16.90 -7.53
CA VAL A 709 -7.13 17.78 -8.60
C VAL A 709 -7.61 19.09 -7.99
N ASP A 710 -7.00 20.21 -8.41
CA ASP A 710 -7.33 21.58 -8.03
C ASP A 710 -7.41 21.85 -6.51
N ASP A 711 -6.73 21.03 -5.68
CA ASP A 711 -6.90 20.96 -4.22
C ASP A 711 -8.36 20.75 -3.76
N ALA A 712 -9.25 20.30 -4.66
CA ALA A 712 -10.67 20.09 -4.38
C ALA A 712 -11.11 18.63 -4.49
N PHE A 713 -10.21 17.74 -4.88
CA PHE A 713 -10.44 16.31 -4.91
C PHE A 713 -9.12 15.64 -4.59
N ALA A 714 -9.13 14.77 -3.59
CA ALA A 714 -8.06 13.80 -3.37
C ALA A 714 -8.59 12.40 -3.67
N LEU A 715 -7.75 11.54 -4.22
CA LEU A 715 -7.97 10.11 -4.24
C LEU A 715 -6.72 9.43 -3.71
N THR A 716 -6.87 8.47 -2.80
CA THR A 716 -5.76 7.69 -2.26
C THR A 716 -6.15 6.24 -1.99
N GLY A 717 -5.25 5.29 -2.22
CA GLY A 717 -5.48 3.86 -2.02
C GLY A 717 -4.57 3.00 -2.89
N THR A 718 -5.00 1.77 -3.19
CA THR A 718 -4.16 0.79 -3.92
C THR A 718 -4.51 0.62 -5.40
N THR A 719 -5.39 1.46 -5.95
CA THR A 719 -5.73 1.44 -7.38
C THR A 719 -4.66 2.15 -8.22
N HIS A 720 -3.81 1.41 -8.92
CA HIS A 720 -2.74 1.96 -9.77
C HIS A 720 -3.26 2.48 -11.11
N LEU A 721 -2.67 3.56 -11.65
CA LEU A 721 -3.23 4.30 -12.80
C LEU A 721 -2.81 3.72 -14.17
N TRP A 722 -2.92 2.42 -14.29
CA TRP A 722 -2.65 1.67 -15.53
C TRP A 722 -3.76 0.64 -15.75
N ARG A 723 -3.89 0.13 -16.97
CA ARG A 723 -5.01 -0.71 -17.42
C ARG A 723 -5.39 -1.80 -16.42
N ARG A 724 -4.41 -2.57 -15.94
CA ARG A 724 -4.67 -3.62 -14.93
C ARG A 724 -5.07 -3.06 -13.57
N GLY A 725 -4.46 -1.97 -13.11
CA GLY A 725 -4.81 -1.37 -11.82
C GLY A 725 -6.22 -0.77 -11.83
N LEU A 726 -6.69 -0.28 -12.98
CA LEU A 726 -7.99 0.38 -13.15
C LEU A 726 -9.15 -0.57 -13.48
N THR A 727 -8.86 -1.82 -13.87
CA THR A 727 -9.89 -2.77 -14.34
C THR A 727 -9.72 -4.21 -13.90
N TRP A 728 -8.50 -4.67 -13.59
CA TRP A 728 -8.16 -6.07 -13.38
C TRP A 728 -7.86 -6.40 -11.91
N ASP A 729 -6.83 -5.77 -11.35
CA ASP A 729 -6.41 -6.01 -9.97
C ASP A 729 -7.51 -5.64 -8.99
N SER A 730 -7.54 -6.34 -7.86
CA SER A 730 -8.43 -5.95 -6.77
C SER A 730 -7.75 -4.88 -5.93
N SER A 731 -8.42 -3.74 -5.80
CA SER A 731 -7.93 -2.62 -5.00
C SER A 731 -9.07 -1.85 -4.36
N LEU A 732 -8.73 -1.10 -3.32
CA LEU A 732 -9.64 -0.20 -2.61
C LEU A 732 -8.99 1.18 -2.52
N ALA A 733 -9.80 2.22 -2.75
CA ALA A 733 -9.38 3.61 -2.62
C ALA A 733 -10.49 4.43 -1.97
N ALA A 734 -10.14 5.64 -1.54
CA ALA A 734 -11.08 6.65 -1.11
C ALA A 734 -10.91 7.91 -1.94
N ALA A 735 -12.00 8.45 -2.46
CA ALA A 735 -12.06 9.81 -2.95
C ALA A 735 -12.55 10.73 -1.83
N VAL A 736 -11.88 11.86 -1.64
CA VAL A 736 -12.12 12.81 -0.55
C VAL A 736 -12.32 14.21 -1.11
N PHE A 737 -13.37 14.87 -0.64
CA PHE A 737 -13.61 16.30 -0.74
C PHE A 737 -13.68 16.85 0.68
N ASP A 738 -13.22 18.08 0.92
CA ASP A 738 -13.31 18.70 2.24
C ASP A 738 -14.05 20.02 2.13
N GLU A 739 -15.14 20.15 2.88
CA GLU A 739 -15.97 21.35 2.88
C GLU A 739 -15.36 22.47 3.72
N ARG A 740 -14.36 22.17 4.55
CA ARG A 740 -13.62 23.19 5.30
C ARG A 740 -12.69 23.90 4.35
N VAL A 741 -12.97 25.17 4.11
CA VAL A 741 -12.25 25.97 3.12
C VAL A 741 -11.41 27.05 3.82
N ILE A 742 -10.13 27.10 3.48
CA ILE A 742 -9.20 28.18 3.87
C ILE A 742 -8.64 28.79 2.58
N ASP A 743 -8.75 30.12 2.45
CA ASP A 743 -8.33 30.87 1.25
C ASP A 743 -8.90 30.31 -0.07
N GLY A 744 -10.15 29.81 -0.01
CA GLY A 744 -10.84 29.24 -1.16
C GLY A 744 -10.43 27.82 -1.54
N ARG A 745 -9.55 27.15 -0.79
CA ARG A 745 -9.14 25.75 -1.02
C ARG A 745 -9.56 24.83 0.14
N PRO A 746 -10.07 23.62 -0.14
CA PRO A 746 -10.30 22.57 0.86
C PRO A 746 -9.06 22.27 1.70
N GLN A 747 -9.23 22.34 3.03
CA GLN A 747 -8.12 22.34 3.99
C GLN A 747 -7.35 21.02 3.98
N ASP A 748 -8.04 19.89 4.09
CA ASP A 748 -7.43 18.56 4.16
C ASP A 748 -6.71 18.21 2.85
N VAL A 749 -7.39 18.40 1.71
CA VAL A 749 -6.84 18.08 0.38
C VAL A 749 -5.60 18.92 0.07
N ARG A 750 -5.63 20.22 0.40
CA ARG A 750 -4.45 21.09 0.23
C ARG A 750 -3.31 20.68 1.16
N ALA A 751 -3.60 20.39 2.42
CA ALA A 751 -2.59 19.95 3.39
C ALA A 751 -1.94 18.63 2.95
N PHE A 752 -2.76 17.69 2.48
CA PHE A 752 -2.32 16.42 1.89
C PHE A 752 -1.37 16.64 0.72
N ARG A 753 -1.74 17.46 -0.27
CA ARG A 753 -0.88 17.81 -1.42
C ARG A 753 0.46 18.41 -0.97
N ILE A 754 0.42 19.39 -0.08
CA ILE A 754 1.64 20.06 0.41
C ILE A 754 2.56 19.06 1.09
N GLN A 755 2.01 18.22 1.97
CA GLN A 755 2.79 17.24 2.69
C GLN A 755 3.41 16.22 1.74
N LEU A 756 2.63 15.64 0.82
CA LEU A 756 3.15 14.70 -0.19
C LEU A 756 4.29 15.32 -1.01
N LEU A 757 4.15 16.54 -1.53
CA LEU A 757 5.21 17.19 -2.30
C LEU A 757 6.44 17.52 -1.44
N ALA A 758 6.23 18.03 -0.23
CA ALA A 758 7.30 18.36 0.70
C ALA A 758 8.17 17.14 0.98
N ASP A 759 7.48 16.05 1.29
CA ASP A 759 8.01 14.72 1.40
C ASP A 759 8.80 14.37 0.13
N ARG A 760 8.16 14.20 -1.04
CA ARG A 760 8.80 13.62 -2.24
C ARG A 760 9.96 14.45 -2.78
N LEU A 761 9.99 15.75 -2.48
CA LEU A 761 11.07 16.67 -2.84
C LEU A 761 12.13 16.82 -1.74
N GLY A 762 11.92 16.22 -0.55
CA GLY A 762 12.78 16.29 0.62
C GLY A 762 12.98 17.72 1.16
N ILE A 763 11.90 18.50 1.20
CA ILE A 763 11.89 19.89 1.68
C ILE A 763 10.84 20.09 2.78
N PRO A 764 10.97 21.12 3.63
CA PRO A 764 9.90 21.49 4.55
C PRO A 764 8.64 21.92 3.79
N THR A 765 7.46 21.66 4.38
CA THR A 765 6.15 22.07 3.82
C THR A 765 6.05 23.56 3.53
N THR A 766 6.71 24.40 4.33
CA THR A 766 6.78 25.87 4.13
C THR A 766 7.55 26.30 2.89
N ARG A 767 8.22 25.37 2.19
CA ARG A 767 9.00 25.61 0.97
C ARG A 767 8.34 25.07 -0.29
N VAL A 768 7.18 24.41 -0.19
CA VAL A 768 6.41 23.95 -1.35
C VAL A 768 5.64 25.13 -1.92
N PRO A 769 5.87 25.52 -3.20
CA PRO A 769 5.09 26.58 -3.82
C PRO A 769 3.60 26.24 -3.89
N ASP A 770 2.74 27.21 -3.56
CA ASP A 770 1.29 27.08 -3.69
C ASP A 770 0.78 27.28 -5.11
N ASP A 771 1.49 28.08 -5.92
CA ASP A 771 1.16 28.32 -7.32
C ASP A 771 1.61 27.12 -8.19
N PRO A 772 0.70 26.46 -8.93
CA PRO A 772 1.06 25.29 -9.73
C PRO A 772 2.10 25.56 -10.82
N ALA A 773 2.13 26.77 -11.40
CA ALA A 773 3.11 27.11 -12.43
C ALA A 773 4.51 27.27 -11.85
N GLU A 774 4.64 27.94 -10.69
CA GLU A 774 5.88 28.00 -9.94
C GLU A 774 6.34 26.61 -9.48
N LEU A 775 5.42 25.78 -8.99
CA LEU A 775 5.72 24.42 -8.56
C LEU A 775 6.28 23.55 -9.70
N VAL A 776 5.61 23.50 -10.86
CA VAL A 776 6.09 22.76 -12.05
C VAL A 776 7.47 23.26 -12.47
N ARG A 777 7.67 24.58 -12.51
CA ARG A 777 8.97 25.17 -12.86
C ARG A 777 10.06 24.77 -11.86
N ALA A 778 9.77 24.85 -10.56
CA ALA A 778 10.71 24.51 -9.50
C ALA A 778 11.13 23.04 -9.55
N ILE A 779 10.18 22.12 -9.79
CA ILE A 779 10.48 20.69 -9.93
C ILE A 779 11.34 20.43 -11.16
N ARG A 780 11.00 21.02 -12.33
CA ARG A 780 11.81 20.88 -13.55
C ARG A 780 13.23 21.40 -13.35
N GLU A 781 13.38 22.53 -12.67
CA GLU A 781 14.69 23.09 -12.35
C GLU A 781 15.47 22.21 -11.35
N LEU A 782 14.80 21.58 -10.38
CA LEU A 782 15.42 20.66 -9.43
C LEU A 782 15.90 19.38 -10.14
N ASP A 783 15.06 18.81 -10.99
CA ASP A 783 15.36 17.62 -11.79
C ASP A 783 16.55 17.88 -12.74
N ALA A 784 16.52 18.99 -13.48
CA ALA A 784 17.58 19.36 -14.41
C ALA A 784 18.94 19.63 -13.75
N ARG A 785 18.96 20.14 -12.52
CA ARG A 785 20.21 20.37 -11.76
C ARG A 785 20.75 19.09 -11.12
N GLY A 786 19.91 18.07 -10.97
CA GLY A 786 20.17 16.92 -10.14
C GLY A 786 20.08 17.25 -8.65
N SER A 787 19.61 16.29 -7.87
CA SER A 787 19.50 16.40 -6.41
C SER A 787 19.73 15.04 -5.78
N ASN A 788 20.32 15.01 -4.58
CA ASN A 788 20.43 13.80 -3.78
C ASN A 788 19.10 13.34 -3.15
N ARG A 789 18.03 14.13 -3.35
CA ARG A 789 16.66 13.85 -2.88
C ARG A 789 15.79 13.19 -3.94
N LEU A 790 16.20 13.29 -5.20
CA LEU A 790 15.56 12.61 -6.32
C LEU A 790 16.32 11.33 -6.64
N SER A 791 15.65 10.38 -7.26
CA SER A 791 16.31 9.18 -7.76
C SER A 791 17.34 9.57 -8.82
N VAL A 792 18.54 8.98 -8.71
CA VAL A 792 19.59 9.16 -9.71
C VAL A 792 19.48 8.13 -10.84
N THR A 793 18.63 7.12 -10.67
CA THR A 793 18.35 6.11 -11.68
C THR A 793 17.32 6.67 -12.66
N SER A 794 17.63 6.70 -13.94
CA SER A 794 16.66 7.06 -14.97
C SER A 794 15.76 5.88 -15.31
N ILE A 795 14.48 6.14 -15.54
CA ILE A 795 13.58 5.21 -16.22
C ILE A 795 13.97 5.20 -17.69
N VAL A 796 14.26 4.03 -18.25
CA VAL A 796 14.72 3.86 -19.63
C VAL A 796 13.80 2.92 -20.39
N ASN A 797 13.71 3.10 -21.71
CA ASN A 797 12.99 2.15 -22.54
C ASN A 797 13.63 0.76 -22.42
N PRO A 798 12.83 -0.32 -22.38
CA PRO A 798 13.37 -1.66 -22.39
C PRO A 798 14.15 -1.91 -23.68
N LYS A 799 15.15 -2.79 -23.62
CA LYS A 799 16.00 -3.15 -24.78
C LYS A 799 15.17 -3.70 -25.93
N GLU A 800 14.14 -4.46 -25.61
CA GLU A 800 13.18 -5.02 -26.56
C GLU A 800 11.80 -4.43 -26.30
N THR A 801 11.21 -3.82 -27.33
CA THR A 801 9.86 -3.28 -27.27
C THR A 801 8.86 -4.41 -26.96
N PRO A 802 8.03 -4.28 -25.91
CA PRO A 802 6.99 -5.25 -25.63
C PRO A 802 6.02 -5.40 -26.81
N THR A 803 5.70 -6.65 -27.14
CA THR A 803 4.65 -6.96 -28.13
C THR A 803 3.27 -6.71 -27.52
N ASN A 804 2.23 -6.55 -28.36
CA ASN A 804 0.86 -6.41 -27.87
C ASN A 804 0.42 -7.58 -26.97
N ALA A 805 0.79 -8.81 -27.33
CA ALA A 805 0.50 -9.99 -26.52
C ALA A 805 1.13 -9.91 -25.11
N GLU A 806 2.30 -9.29 -24.99
CA GLU A 806 2.96 -9.08 -23.69
C GLU A 806 2.34 -7.93 -22.91
N LEU A 807 1.92 -6.85 -23.57
CA LEU A 807 1.13 -5.79 -22.95
C LEU A 807 -0.19 -6.35 -22.38
N ASP A 808 -0.88 -7.18 -23.15
CA ASP A 808 -2.13 -7.83 -22.73
C ASP A 808 -1.92 -8.86 -21.63
N ALA A 809 -0.75 -9.49 -21.57
CA ALA A 809 -0.44 -10.44 -20.52
C ALA A 809 -0.09 -9.81 -19.18
N TRP A 810 0.80 -8.81 -19.20
CA TRP A 810 1.38 -8.21 -18.00
C TRP A 810 0.60 -7.00 -17.49
N ASN A 811 -0.18 -6.38 -18.37
CA ASN A 811 -1.05 -5.25 -18.07
C ASN A 811 -2.46 -5.55 -18.59
N ALA A 812 -3.04 -6.66 -18.13
CA ALA A 812 -4.31 -7.18 -18.60
C ALA A 812 -5.49 -6.21 -18.41
N ASP A 813 -6.48 -6.32 -19.28
CA ASP A 813 -7.76 -5.63 -19.14
C ASP A 813 -8.79 -6.55 -18.46
N GLY A 814 -9.38 -6.10 -17.34
CA GLY A 814 -10.40 -6.86 -16.60
C GLY A 814 -11.82 -6.69 -17.13
N THR A 815 -11.98 -6.14 -18.33
CA THR A 815 -13.26 -6.02 -19.05
C THR A 815 -13.64 -7.28 -19.84
N ARG A 816 -14.81 -7.26 -20.50
CA ARG A 816 -15.43 -8.42 -21.14
C ARG A 816 -14.64 -8.95 -22.35
N SER A 817 -14.04 -8.09 -23.17
CA SER A 817 -13.26 -8.49 -24.36
C SER A 817 -11.81 -8.84 -24.04
N GLY A 818 -11.28 -8.39 -22.89
CA GLY A 818 -9.96 -8.80 -22.38
C GLY A 818 -9.94 -10.22 -21.78
N LEU A 819 -11.11 -10.75 -21.40
CA LEU A 819 -11.29 -12.06 -20.78
C LEU A 819 -11.85 -13.12 -21.76
N ASP A 820 -11.10 -13.48 -22.81
CA ASP A 820 -11.30 -14.81 -23.41
C ASP A 820 -10.65 -15.85 -22.47
N PHE A 821 -11.48 -16.66 -21.80
CA PHE A 821 -10.99 -17.70 -20.88
C PHE A 821 -10.00 -18.68 -21.53
N ASN A 822 -10.02 -18.84 -22.86
CA ASN A 822 -9.02 -19.60 -23.60
C ASN A 822 -7.67 -18.86 -23.73
N PHE A 823 -7.69 -17.52 -23.82
CA PHE A 823 -6.51 -16.68 -23.82
C PHE A 823 -5.81 -16.69 -22.45
N VAL A 824 -6.57 -16.61 -21.35
CA VAL A 824 -6.03 -16.73 -19.97
C VAL A 824 -5.33 -18.09 -19.77
N ALA A 825 -5.90 -19.19 -20.29
CA ALA A 825 -5.28 -20.52 -20.26
C ALA A 825 -3.98 -20.63 -21.09
N ALA A 826 -3.90 -19.94 -22.24
CA ALA A 826 -2.69 -19.90 -23.06
C ALA A 826 -1.58 -19.01 -22.45
N LEU A 827 -1.99 -17.89 -21.81
CA LEU A 827 -1.13 -17.01 -21.00
C LEU A 827 -0.49 -17.79 -19.84
N LEU A 828 -1.29 -18.56 -19.11
CA LEU A 828 -0.86 -19.35 -17.95
C LEU A 828 0.30 -20.29 -18.27
N VAL A 829 0.29 -20.97 -19.42
CA VAL A 829 1.33 -21.92 -19.83
C VAL A 829 2.63 -21.24 -20.26
N SER A 830 2.54 -20.01 -20.77
CA SER A 830 3.71 -19.26 -21.27
C SER A 830 4.39 -18.38 -20.20
N PHE A 831 3.67 -17.92 -19.17
CA PHE A 831 4.21 -17.03 -18.12
C PHE A 831 4.72 -17.73 -16.85
N LEU A 832 4.32 -18.98 -16.59
CA LEU A 832 4.89 -19.80 -15.51
C LEU A 832 6.40 -20.11 -15.70
N ALA A 833 6.99 -19.73 -16.84
CA ALA A 833 8.39 -19.98 -17.17
C ALA A 833 9.40 -18.91 -16.67
N PHE A 834 8.95 -17.77 -16.12
CA PHE A 834 9.86 -16.72 -15.63
C PHE A 834 9.79 -16.54 -14.12
N THR A 835 10.33 -17.52 -13.39
CA THR A 835 10.57 -17.45 -11.95
C THR A 835 11.96 -16.88 -11.69
N ASP A 836 12.12 -15.54 -11.70
CA ASP A 836 13.34 -14.91 -11.18
C ASP A 836 13.26 -14.85 -9.64
N VAL A 837 13.41 -16.01 -9.00
CA VAL A 837 13.29 -16.18 -7.54
C VAL A 837 14.39 -15.45 -6.77
N GLU A 838 15.52 -15.15 -7.41
CA GLU A 838 16.62 -14.40 -6.80
C GLU A 838 16.33 -12.89 -6.76
N HIS A 839 15.54 -12.36 -7.70
CA HIS A 839 15.14 -10.94 -7.75
C HIS A 839 14.53 -10.44 -6.43
N ALA A 840 13.73 -11.27 -5.78
CA ALA A 840 13.05 -11.00 -4.52
C ALA A 840 13.99 -10.60 -3.37
N ILE A 841 15.16 -11.22 -3.36
CA ILE A 841 16.15 -11.14 -2.28
C ILE A 841 17.15 -10.03 -2.56
N VAL A 842 17.47 -9.84 -3.83
CA VAL A 842 18.55 -8.97 -4.32
C VAL A 842 18.10 -7.50 -4.42
N GLU A 843 16.84 -7.26 -4.79
CA GLU A 843 16.30 -5.92 -5.06
C GLU A 843 15.57 -5.24 -3.88
N GLY A 844 15.53 -5.88 -2.71
CA GLY A 844 14.95 -5.22 -1.55
C GLY A 844 15.57 -3.87 -1.27
#